data_AF-A0A8T4WSG4-F1
#
_entry.id   AF-A0A8T4WSG4-F1
#
_cell.length_a   1.000
_cell.length_b   1.000
_cell.length_c   1.000
_cell.angle_alpha   90.00
_cell.angle_beta   90.00
_cell.angle_gamma   90.00
#
_symmetry.space_group_name_H-M   'P 1'
#
loop_
_entity.id
_entity.type
_entity.pdbx_description
1 polymer ?
#
loop_
_entity_poly.entity_id
_entity_poly.type
_entity_poly.pdbx_seq_one_letter_code
_entity_poly.pdbx_strand_id
1 'polypeptide(L)'
;MPLKNKATSITLCTLLLLSMVLSTLFVPSTLAEPEGKTKLYFKDILDVDNLEYDSTNQFPLLTEIPPTKENASSYPPIFIKGLSFREGLTLIDNETLYAWLATWVTSLFDDFEGLEGFEEFEELFKQMELIFPNPLRIVEAYENTDNESIQLNGNVEYDLYFKTKISSQINNNDKVKLSIYTYSETAIVPTEIANETIALNPGLFQNSMQQSITLTNISQTVNPGQLLLFSIEMIPGNKTLTSIIDQEYPLLKNISNMGLKIIRNLANNSEITAIEDAFAIIDEITMLLEEGELGVNFSKEDVSEFLESIISFSFLYDSSDYPSSVTVPFKAEGETDENSNTYYLHSNNNMDKTRPTASSQQTLNLADAEGTWMGEEFSRNKIISDASAIIYISHKDAQRWSSPMEVKASLLYGNETISTDSVTLDATGFFSSSTKPYRFTFENLGSGVELDYGKEIGFSLSLENTSNVNSLLRSVNAFYDSNDYASMLSFSISETDHISVSGSSSPSDGKIIVGDIVTYDLEINSDLEDSISVGILDSSFESAEKEFWDVSISPPSFSINSDGTQTVTVTLSSLGTSLVAYEEDPLQITLEIIGNTGYDTIQLTAEVSDDAVIYDTIIKKPSDRKIVHGTNETFSFVIKNNNTGLWKNSFIFSANVDKNFSVIVDPLTFDNLEVKNETTVNVTVIIPEDTEIDEATLTLAVISKRSDEEYEVQVNMTIIGANIFETTFDYFDDIAESLGLKDVLGSYAAVFLVAIIFIAVFFILILVAFILTTKYVDVICLDRIKEIDPGNTATYEISLKNIRNKTNSYQIYSDLAAKSSPWNISISPDTVTIPPKQQRTIMVTVETTDEINPGDWKEFHVIVETQGKSKKEQIPLFCSLTNGSTSLSIKDVFHWPKSFSKDEKVSTSFRLKNKGSVQARHIAVKLFINNKEKNKVEELIIPAGGHADITLPWIAEKGKNDLRILIL
;
A
#
# COMPACT_ATOMS: atom_id res chain seq x y z
N MET A 1 47.15 -31.82 54.61
CA MET A 1 47.24 -32.34 53.23
C MET A 1 45.83 -32.48 52.65
N PRO A 2 45.31 -31.46 51.94
CA PRO A 2 44.18 -31.66 51.03
C PRO A 2 44.30 -30.88 49.70
N LEU A 3 45.49 -30.36 49.36
CA LEU A 3 45.72 -29.60 48.11
C LEU A 3 46.14 -30.47 46.92
N LYS A 4 46.46 -31.75 47.16
CA LYS A 4 46.96 -32.65 46.11
C LYS A 4 45.86 -33.34 45.29
N ASN A 5 44.61 -33.40 45.77
CA ASN A 5 43.50 -34.04 45.04
C ASN A 5 42.72 -33.05 44.16
N LYS A 6 42.54 -31.78 44.57
CA LYS A 6 41.87 -30.78 43.71
C LYS A 6 42.65 -30.47 42.44
N ALA A 7 43.98 -30.44 42.51
CA ALA A 7 44.82 -30.17 41.35
C ALA A 7 44.81 -31.31 40.33
N THR A 8 44.78 -32.58 40.76
CA THR A 8 44.69 -33.73 39.84
C THR A 8 43.33 -33.83 39.18
N SER A 9 42.22 -33.56 39.89
CA SER A 9 40.88 -33.54 39.28
C SER A 9 40.71 -32.40 38.27
N ILE A 10 41.21 -31.20 38.59
CA ILE A 10 41.20 -30.07 37.65
C ILE A 10 42.10 -30.36 36.45
N THR A 11 43.29 -30.94 36.63
CA THR A 11 44.21 -31.26 35.52
C THR A 11 43.66 -32.38 34.64
N LEU A 12 43.00 -33.40 35.21
CA LEU A 12 42.37 -34.49 34.47
C LEU A 12 41.17 -34.01 33.64
N CYS A 13 40.33 -33.11 34.20
CA CYS A 13 39.21 -32.48 33.48
C CYS A 13 39.66 -31.46 32.43
N THR A 14 40.73 -30.70 32.70
CA THR A 14 41.32 -29.78 31.70
C THR A 14 41.99 -30.55 30.57
N LEU A 15 42.53 -31.75 30.85
CA LEU A 15 43.03 -32.67 29.82
C LEU A 15 41.88 -33.33 29.04
N LEU A 16 40.81 -33.79 29.68
CA LEU A 16 39.58 -34.27 29.02
C LEU A 16 38.97 -33.22 28.07
N LEU A 17 39.08 -31.93 28.41
CA LEU A 17 38.64 -30.79 27.60
C LEU A 17 39.60 -30.42 26.45
N LEU A 18 40.91 -30.69 26.56
CA LEU A 18 41.91 -30.21 25.59
C LEU A 18 42.13 -31.13 24.38
N SER A 19 41.40 -32.23 24.33
CA SER A 19 41.89 -33.42 23.63
C SER A 19 40.83 -34.19 22.86
N MET A 20 39.57 -33.75 22.94
CA MET A 20 38.56 -34.02 21.91
C MET A 20 38.93 -33.38 20.55
N VAL A 21 40.15 -32.85 20.40
CA VAL A 21 40.60 -32.03 19.24
C VAL A 21 41.65 -32.75 18.36
N LEU A 22 42.06 -34.00 18.61
CA LEU A 22 43.03 -34.64 17.70
C LEU A 22 42.85 -36.15 17.51
N SER A 23 42.24 -36.54 16.39
CA SER A 23 42.76 -37.62 15.53
C SER A 23 42.14 -37.57 14.13
N THR A 24 42.93 -37.03 13.19
CA THR A 24 42.71 -37.09 11.75
C THR A 24 42.92 -38.50 11.20
N LEU A 25 41.98 -39.04 10.42
CA LEU A 25 42.25 -39.89 9.27
C LEU A 25 41.10 -39.73 8.25
N PHE A 26 41.45 -39.30 7.04
CA PHE A 26 40.57 -39.06 5.91
C PHE A 26 39.79 -40.31 5.46
N VAL A 27 38.47 -40.15 5.27
CA VAL A 27 37.76 -40.62 4.06
C VAL A 27 36.73 -39.54 3.71
N PRO A 28 36.77 -38.90 2.52
CA PRO A 28 35.69 -38.02 2.11
C PRO A 28 34.50 -38.89 1.68
N SER A 29 33.37 -38.80 2.37
CA SER A 29 32.09 -39.27 1.85
C SER A 29 31.48 -38.16 1.00
N THR A 30 31.15 -38.52 -0.23
CA THR A 30 30.39 -37.67 -1.15
C THR A 30 28.93 -37.68 -0.71
N LEU A 31 28.50 -36.65 0.02
CA LEU A 31 27.09 -36.28 0.14
C LEU A 31 26.78 -35.25 -0.95
N ALA A 32 25.63 -35.42 -1.59
CA ALA A 32 25.19 -34.56 -2.68
C ALA A 32 24.74 -33.18 -2.16
N GLU A 33 24.83 -32.19 -3.03
CA GLU A 33 24.45 -30.79 -2.79
C GLU A 33 22.94 -30.69 -2.46
N PRO A 34 22.54 -30.07 -1.34
CA PRO A 34 21.13 -29.93 -1.00
C PRO A 34 20.45 -28.86 -1.88
N GLU A 35 19.51 -29.27 -2.73
CA GLU A 35 18.66 -28.34 -3.49
C GLU A 35 17.27 -28.22 -2.84
N GLY A 36 16.96 -27.04 -2.29
CA GLY A 36 15.61 -26.70 -1.87
C GLY A 36 15.14 -27.46 -0.62
N LYS A 37 13.94 -28.04 -0.67
CA LYS A 37 13.46 -28.90 0.42
C LYS A 37 14.10 -30.28 0.37
N THR A 38 15.24 -30.44 1.04
CA THR A 38 15.94 -31.73 1.15
C THR A 38 15.31 -32.58 2.24
N LYS A 39 15.01 -33.85 1.91
CA LYS A 39 14.49 -34.83 2.86
C LYS A 39 15.62 -35.76 3.31
N LEU A 40 15.90 -35.73 4.60
CA LEU A 40 16.94 -36.49 5.27
C LEU A 40 16.32 -37.59 6.15
N TYR A 41 16.84 -38.80 6.09
CA TYR A 41 16.34 -39.99 6.79
C TYR A 41 17.27 -40.37 7.95
N PHE A 42 16.65 -40.76 9.08
CA PHE A 42 17.35 -41.24 10.27
C PHE A 42 17.93 -42.64 10.02
N LYS A 43 19.14 -42.88 10.53
CA LYS A 43 19.91 -44.13 10.39
C LYS A 43 19.97 -44.91 11.70
N ASP A 44 20.15 -46.24 11.64
CA ASP A 44 20.26 -47.09 12.83
C ASP A 44 21.44 -46.72 13.73
N ILE A 45 21.21 -45.81 14.68
CA ILE A 45 22.23 -45.34 15.64
C ILE A 45 22.84 -46.46 16.50
N LEU A 46 22.21 -47.65 16.53
CA LEU A 46 22.68 -48.80 17.28
C LEU A 46 23.53 -49.77 16.43
N ASP A 47 23.60 -49.56 15.10
CA ASP A 47 24.47 -50.28 14.16
C ASP A 47 25.75 -49.47 13.91
N VAL A 48 26.54 -49.30 14.97
CA VAL A 48 27.70 -48.41 15.03
C VAL A 48 28.72 -48.66 13.90
N ASP A 49 28.83 -49.90 13.43
CA ASP A 49 29.74 -50.32 12.36
C ASP A 49 29.36 -49.79 10.97
N ASN A 50 28.09 -49.43 10.76
CA ASN A 50 27.55 -48.98 9.47
C ASN A 50 27.14 -47.49 9.47
N LEU A 51 27.45 -46.74 10.53
CA LEU A 51 27.17 -45.31 10.61
C LEU A 51 28.27 -44.48 9.95
N GLU A 52 27.85 -43.50 9.14
CA GLU A 52 28.71 -42.40 8.72
C GLU A 52 28.65 -41.30 9.78
N TYR A 53 29.80 -40.75 10.16
CA TYR A 53 29.89 -39.68 11.15
C TYR A 53 30.33 -38.38 10.49
N ASP A 54 30.03 -37.27 11.15
CA ASP A 54 30.49 -35.95 10.75
C ASP A 54 32.03 -35.82 10.80
N SER A 55 32.59 -34.75 10.24
CA SER A 55 34.04 -34.54 10.19
C SER A 55 34.74 -34.50 11.57
N THR A 56 33.99 -34.23 12.66
CA THR A 56 34.50 -34.29 14.02
C THR A 56 34.40 -35.68 14.66
N ASN A 57 33.79 -36.65 13.97
CA ASN A 57 33.46 -38.01 14.44
C ASN A 57 32.62 -38.02 15.74
N GLN A 58 31.76 -37.02 15.95
CA GLN A 58 30.98 -36.88 17.19
C GLN A 58 29.51 -37.29 17.00
N PHE A 59 28.93 -37.04 15.84
CA PHE A 59 27.52 -37.25 15.55
C PHE A 59 27.34 -38.10 14.29
N PRO A 60 26.44 -39.10 14.33
CA PRO A 60 26.05 -39.84 13.13
C PRO A 60 25.32 -38.92 12.15
N LEU A 61 25.60 -39.06 10.86
CA LEU A 61 25.01 -38.25 9.78
C LEU A 61 23.67 -38.82 9.30
N LEU A 62 22.71 -37.93 9.11
CA LEU A 62 21.50 -38.21 8.36
C LEU A 62 21.84 -38.45 6.88
N THR A 63 20.95 -39.16 6.17
CA THR A 63 21.15 -39.47 4.74
C THR A 63 20.01 -38.95 3.87
N GLU A 64 20.30 -38.54 2.64
CA GLU A 64 19.25 -38.30 1.63
C GLU A 64 18.70 -39.59 1.04
N ILE A 65 19.41 -40.72 1.20
CA ILE A 65 19.04 -42.00 0.61
C ILE A 65 17.99 -42.68 1.49
N PRO A 66 16.76 -42.92 0.98
CA PRO A 66 15.71 -43.57 1.77
C PRO A 66 16.15 -44.97 2.23
N PRO A 67 15.76 -45.38 3.45
CA PRO A 67 16.15 -46.66 4.00
C PRO A 67 15.54 -47.83 3.20
N THR A 68 16.35 -48.87 3.00
CA THR A 68 15.97 -50.08 2.26
C THR A 68 15.91 -51.34 3.13
N LYS A 69 16.21 -51.19 4.43
CA LYS A 69 16.16 -52.28 5.41
C LYS A 69 14.71 -52.80 5.50
N GLU A 70 14.55 -54.12 5.43
CA GLU A 70 13.23 -54.76 5.58
C GLU A 70 12.67 -54.62 7.00
N ASN A 71 13.57 -54.55 7.99
CA ASN A 71 13.18 -54.50 9.40
C ASN A 71 13.45 -53.12 10.00
N ALA A 72 12.47 -52.53 10.69
CA ALA A 72 12.64 -51.24 11.36
C ALA A 72 13.59 -51.31 12.56
N SER A 73 14.39 -50.26 12.71
CA SER A 73 15.11 -49.92 13.93
C SER A 73 14.13 -49.23 14.90
N SER A 74 14.42 -49.30 16.20
CA SER A 74 13.55 -48.72 17.22
C SER A 74 14.33 -48.10 18.38
N TYR A 75 13.91 -46.92 18.83
CA TYR A 75 14.54 -46.20 19.93
C TYR A 75 13.50 -45.59 20.90
N PRO A 76 13.58 -45.87 22.22
CA PRO A 76 14.38 -46.94 22.81
C PRO A 76 14.08 -48.31 22.17
N PRO A 77 15.07 -49.22 22.15
CA PRO A 77 14.91 -50.60 21.71
C PRO A 77 13.66 -51.35 22.19
N ILE A 78 13.01 -52.10 21.29
CA ILE A 78 11.91 -52.99 21.63
C ILE A 78 12.42 -54.43 21.84
N PHE A 79 12.27 -54.98 23.05
CA PHE A 79 12.90 -56.26 23.46
C PHE A 79 11.98 -57.51 23.40
N ILE A 80 10.84 -57.46 22.73
CA ILE A 80 9.79 -58.50 22.83
C ILE A 80 10.00 -59.65 21.84
N LYS A 81 10.23 -60.86 22.37
CA LYS A 81 10.30 -62.15 21.63
C LYS A 81 9.01 -62.57 20.92
N GLY A 82 7.86 -61.98 21.29
CA GLY A 82 6.53 -62.29 20.74
C GLY A 82 6.09 -61.46 19.52
N LEU A 83 6.81 -60.39 19.18
CA LEU A 83 6.47 -59.47 18.07
C LEU A 83 7.42 -59.60 16.87
N SER A 84 8.60 -60.19 17.04
CA SER A 84 9.70 -60.18 16.07
C SER A 84 9.52 -61.09 14.83
N PHE A 85 8.57 -62.04 14.83
CA PHE A 85 8.42 -62.97 13.70
C PHE A 85 7.27 -62.64 12.73
N ARG A 86 6.46 -61.62 13.01
CA ARG A 86 5.33 -61.22 12.13
C ARG A 86 5.33 -59.78 11.67
N GLU A 87 6.14 -58.89 12.26
CA GLU A 87 6.05 -57.44 12.03
C GLU A 87 7.37 -56.76 11.65
N GLY A 88 8.36 -57.51 11.15
CA GLY A 88 9.56 -56.91 10.54
C GLY A 88 10.38 -56.00 11.46
N LEU A 89 10.77 -56.47 12.64
CA LEU A 89 11.65 -55.74 13.59
C LEU A 89 12.91 -56.56 13.87
N THR A 90 14.08 -55.93 13.87
CA THR A 90 15.34 -56.57 14.26
C THR A 90 15.34 -56.82 15.77
N LEU A 91 15.56 -58.07 16.17
CA LEU A 91 15.89 -58.38 17.57
C LEU A 91 17.31 -57.90 17.82
N ILE A 92 17.47 -56.98 18.77
CA ILE A 92 18.79 -56.53 19.21
C ILE A 92 19.54 -57.73 19.83
N ASP A 93 20.82 -57.90 19.45
CA ASP A 93 21.70 -58.89 20.07
C ASP A 93 22.05 -58.49 21.53
N ASN A 94 22.90 -59.28 22.18
CA ASN A 94 23.22 -59.01 23.58
C ASN A 94 24.24 -57.86 23.72
N GLU A 95 25.11 -57.69 22.75
CA GLU A 95 26.19 -56.71 22.74
C GLU A 95 25.62 -55.30 22.59
N THR A 96 24.74 -55.08 21.60
CA THR A 96 24.00 -53.82 21.44
C THR A 96 23.07 -53.52 22.62
N LEU A 97 22.51 -54.55 23.28
CA LEU A 97 21.73 -54.37 24.52
C LEU A 97 22.61 -53.83 25.66
N TYR A 98 23.82 -54.36 25.83
CA TYR A 98 24.74 -53.90 26.86
C TYR A 98 25.27 -52.49 26.58
N ALA A 99 25.57 -52.17 25.32
CA ALA A 99 25.94 -50.81 24.91
C ALA A 99 24.83 -49.80 25.21
N TRP A 100 23.58 -50.12 24.91
CA TRP A 100 22.44 -49.25 25.24
C TRP A 100 22.20 -49.12 26.77
N LEU A 101 22.43 -50.19 27.54
CA LEU A 101 22.39 -50.13 29.01
C LEU A 101 23.53 -49.30 29.60
N ALA A 102 24.72 -49.32 28.99
CA ALA A 102 25.84 -48.48 29.39
C ALA A 102 25.50 -46.99 29.21
N THR A 103 24.85 -46.62 28.11
CA THR A 103 24.30 -45.28 27.88
C THR A 103 23.26 -44.85 28.93
N TRP A 104 22.45 -45.79 29.43
CA TRP A 104 21.57 -45.55 30.57
C TRP A 104 22.35 -45.20 31.84
N VAL A 105 23.39 -45.99 32.16
CA VAL A 105 24.24 -45.78 33.34
C VAL A 105 24.93 -44.42 33.29
N THR A 106 25.37 -43.98 32.11
CA THR A 106 26.00 -42.67 31.93
C THR A 106 25.01 -41.53 32.07
N SER A 107 23.78 -41.67 31.55
CA SER A 107 22.73 -40.65 31.73
C SER A 107 22.31 -40.42 33.18
N LEU A 108 22.49 -41.43 34.05
CA LEU A 108 22.22 -41.30 35.49
C LEU A 108 23.25 -40.43 36.23
N PHE A 109 24.38 -40.08 35.62
CA PHE A 109 25.38 -39.20 36.25
C PHE A 109 24.83 -37.78 36.52
N ASP A 110 23.89 -37.31 35.69
CA ASP A 110 23.28 -35.98 35.80
C ASP A 110 22.33 -35.86 37.01
N ASP A 111 21.78 -36.99 37.47
CA ASP A 111 20.80 -37.08 38.57
C ASP A 111 21.41 -37.36 39.97
N PHE A 112 22.75 -37.50 40.08
CA PHE A 112 23.42 -37.71 41.38
C PHE A 112 23.58 -36.40 42.17
N GLU A 113 22.47 -35.87 42.68
CA GLU A 113 22.50 -34.79 43.68
C GLU A 113 23.24 -35.26 44.95
N GLY A 114 24.32 -34.57 45.34
CA GLY A 114 24.90 -34.66 46.69
C GLY A 114 26.33 -35.20 46.84
N LEU A 115 27.12 -35.30 45.76
CA LEU A 115 28.57 -35.53 45.89
C LEU A 115 29.29 -34.20 46.14
N GLU A 116 29.72 -33.95 47.39
CA GLU A 116 30.50 -32.76 47.77
C GLU A 116 31.70 -32.56 46.82
N GLY A 117 31.69 -31.48 46.01
CA GLY A 117 32.78 -31.09 45.13
C GLY A 117 32.50 -31.09 43.62
N PHE A 118 31.27 -31.42 43.18
CA PHE A 118 30.88 -31.50 41.76
C PHE A 118 29.85 -30.45 41.30
N GLU A 119 29.44 -29.50 42.15
CA GLU A 119 28.41 -28.49 41.85
C GLU A 119 28.73 -27.59 40.62
N GLU A 120 30.00 -27.26 40.38
CA GLU A 120 30.42 -26.48 39.19
C GLU A 120 30.34 -27.27 37.88
N PHE A 121 30.24 -28.60 37.94
CA PHE A 121 30.16 -29.47 36.76
C PHE A 121 28.73 -29.72 36.30
N GLU A 122 27.75 -29.65 37.21
CA GLU A 122 26.33 -29.85 36.90
C GLU A 122 25.84 -28.87 35.83
N GLU A 123 26.27 -27.61 35.91
CA GLU A 123 25.92 -26.57 34.94
C GLU A 123 26.61 -26.80 33.58
N LEU A 124 27.80 -27.40 33.55
CA LEU A 124 28.54 -27.74 32.33
C LEU A 124 27.94 -28.99 31.64
N PHE A 125 27.58 -30.03 32.40
CA PHE A 125 26.92 -31.23 31.89
C PHE A 125 25.57 -30.88 31.25
N LYS A 126 24.79 -30.02 31.89
CA LYS A 126 23.54 -29.48 31.33
C LYS A 126 23.75 -28.71 30.01
N GLN A 127 24.87 -28.00 29.86
CA GLN A 127 25.20 -27.30 28.61
C GLN A 127 25.68 -28.23 27.49
N MET A 128 26.19 -29.42 27.83
CA MET A 128 26.74 -30.39 26.89
C MET A 128 25.84 -31.63 26.69
N GLU A 129 24.59 -31.58 27.18
CA GLU A 129 23.67 -32.71 27.26
C GLU A 129 23.43 -33.42 25.91
N LEU A 130 23.56 -32.71 24.78
CA LEU A 130 23.40 -33.27 23.43
C LEU A 130 24.59 -34.10 22.95
N ILE A 131 25.78 -33.88 23.53
CA ILE A 131 27.01 -34.59 23.18
C ILE A 131 27.07 -35.92 23.95
N PHE A 132 26.39 -36.01 25.09
CA PHE A 132 26.33 -37.23 25.87
C PHE A 132 25.23 -38.16 25.36
N PRO A 133 25.54 -39.47 25.17
CA PRO A 133 24.52 -40.42 24.77
C PRO A 133 23.44 -40.50 25.84
N ASN A 134 22.18 -40.42 25.42
CA ASN A 134 21.02 -40.42 26.30
C ASN A 134 20.05 -41.51 25.81
N PRO A 135 19.57 -42.39 26.70
CA PRO A 135 18.82 -43.57 26.28
C PRO A 135 17.43 -43.31 25.71
N LEU A 136 16.92 -42.09 25.85
CA LEU A 136 15.62 -41.63 25.38
C LEU A 136 15.73 -40.63 24.24
N ARG A 137 16.96 -40.28 23.83
CA ARG A 137 17.24 -39.25 22.84
C ARG A 137 18.12 -39.79 21.73
N ILE A 138 17.74 -39.51 20.49
CA ILE A 138 18.62 -39.61 19.34
C ILE A 138 19.06 -38.21 18.95
N VAL A 139 20.33 -38.08 18.55
CA VAL A 139 20.88 -36.89 17.90
C VAL A 139 21.61 -37.37 16.65
N GLU A 140 21.14 -36.93 15.50
CA GLU A 140 21.82 -37.13 14.20
C GLU A 140 22.09 -35.76 13.57
N ALA A 141 23.13 -35.67 12.78
CA ALA A 141 23.64 -34.42 12.22
C ALA A 141 23.42 -34.33 10.70
N TYR A 142 23.32 -33.10 10.22
CA TYR A 142 23.64 -32.75 8.85
C TYR A 142 24.87 -31.84 8.89
N GLU A 143 25.91 -32.23 8.16
CA GLU A 143 27.14 -31.43 8.04
C GLU A 143 27.09 -30.62 6.76
N ASN A 144 27.32 -29.30 6.88
CA ASN A 144 27.61 -28.49 5.70
C ASN A 144 29.05 -28.76 5.25
N THR A 145 29.21 -29.74 4.36
CA THR A 145 30.49 -30.09 3.73
C THR A 145 30.85 -29.16 2.57
N ASP A 146 29.96 -28.24 2.20
CA ASP A 146 30.18 -27.30 1.11
C ASP A 146 31.10 -26.17 1.55
N ASN A 147 31.76 -25.54 0.56
CA ASN A 147 32.60 -24.37 0.81
C ASN A 147 31.78 -23.10 1.03
N GLU A 148 30.46 -23.14 0.85
CA GLU A 148 29.54 -22.02 0.97
C GLU A 148 28.60 -22.19 2.16
N SER A 149 28.05 -21.08 2.67
CA SER A 149 27.11 -21.13 3.79
C SER A 149 25.72 -21.45 3.28
N ILE A 150 25.06 -22.44 3.89
CA ILE A 150 23.71 -22.84 3.54
C ILE A 150 22.73 -22.03 4.39
N GLN A 151 21.74 -21.42 3.74
CA GLN A 151 20.65 -20.75 4.44
C GLN A 151 19.49 -21.73 4.65
N LEU A 152 19.01 -21.81 5.88
CA LEU A 152 17.74 -22.44 6.24
C LEU A 152 16.73 -21.32 6.36
N ASN A 153 15.71 -21.34 5.51
CA ASN A 153 14.63 -20.37 5.59
C ASN A 153 13.29 -21.05 5.31
N GLY A 154 12.49 -21.23 6.36
CA GLY A 154 11.15 -21.77 6.25
C GLY A 154 10.82 -22.79 7.34
N ASN A 155 9.93 -23.70 7.01
CA ASN A 155 9.44 -24.71 7.95
C ASN A 155 10.28 -25.99 7.83
N VAL A 156 10.74 -26.53 8.97
CA VAL A 156 11.33 -27.87 9.03
C VAL A 156 10.24 -28.88 9.37
N GLU A 157 10.07 -29.88 8.52
CA GLU A 157 8.97 -30.84 8.58
C GLU A 157 9.52 -32.23 8.94
N TYR A 158 9.18 -32.73 10.12
CA TYR A 158 9.48 -34.10 10.53
C TYR A 158 8.33 -35.02 10.14
N ASP A 159 8.66 -36.20 9.61
CA ASP A 159 7.73 -37.28 9.35
C ASP A 159 8.19 -38.51 10.14
N LEU A 160 7.58 -38.73 11.31
CA LEU A 160 8.07 -39.68 12.32
C LEU A 160 7.08 -40.81 12.56
N TYR A 161 7.60 -42.01 12.76
CA TYR A 161 6.82 -43.20 13.06
C TYR A 161 7.04 -43.64 14.51
N PHE A 162 5.97 -43.98 15.21
CA PHE A 162 6.03 -44.47 16.59
C PHE A 162 5.26 -45.77 16.72
N LYS A 163 5.73 -46.65 17.61
CA LYS A 163 5.07 -47.92 17.96
C LYS A 163 4.70 -47.94 19.43
N THR A 164 3.53 -48.47 19.73
CA THR A 164 3.05 -48.62 21.11
C THR A 164 2.28 -49.93 21.30
N LYS A 165 2.20 -50.41 22.53
CA LYS A 165 1.48 -51.63 22.91
C LYS A 165 0.07 -51.27 23.34
N ILE A 166 -0.95 -51.97 22.83
CA ILE A 166 -2.37 -51.74 23.16
C ILE A 166 -2.62 -51.72 24.69
N SER A 167 -1.91 -52.56 25.45
CA SER A 167 -2.03 -52.60 26.92
C SER A 167 -1.47 -51.36 27.62
N SER A 168 -0.54 -50.64 26.98
CA SER A 168 0.14 -49.46 27.52
C SER A 168 -0.59 -48.14 27.17
N GLN A 169 -1.45 -48.15 26.13
CA GLN A 169 -2.27 -47.01 25.68
C GLN A 169 -3.25 -46.46 26.73
N ILE A 170 -3.56 -47.24 27.77
CA ILE A 170 -4.59 -46.91 28.76
C ILE A 170 -4.05 -46.02 29.89
N ASN A 171 -2.72 -45.94 30.08
CA ASN A 171 -2.12 -45.38 31.29
C ASN A 171 -1.16 -44.19 31.12
N ASN A 172 -0.68 -43.85 29.91
CA ASN A 172 0.40 -42.87 29.74
C ASN A 172 0.18 -41.89 28.56
N ASN A 173 0.46 -40.60 28.80
CA ASN A 173 0.49 -39.51 27.82
C ASN A 173 1.95 -39.14 27.51
N ASP A 174 2.73 -40.05 26.93
CA ASP A 174 4.11 -39.75 26.57
C ASP A 174 4.16 -38.63 25.54
N LYS A 175 5.23 -37.85 25.58
CA LYS A 175 5.48 -36.77 24.62
C LYS A 175 6.76 -37.05 23.87
N VAL A 176 6.88 -36.47 22.68
CA VAL A 176 8.15 -36.38 21.96
C VAL A 176 8.54 -34.91 21.90
N LYS A 177 9.79 -34.59 22.28
CA LYS A 177 10.41 -33.29 22.06
C LYS A 177 11.31 -33.39 20.84
N LEU A 178 11.06 -32.53 19.86
CA LEU A 178 11.92 -32.34 18.71
C LEU A 178 12.71 -31.06 18.91
N SER A 179 13.98 -31.07 18.55
CA SER A 179 14.83 -29.88 18.67
C SER A 179 15.87 -29.84 17.56
N ILE A 180 16.17 -28.64 17.08
CA ILE A 180 17.21 -28.38 16.10
C ILE A 180 18.25 -27.48 16.76
N TYR A 181 19.52 -27.82 16.62
CA TYR A 181 20.64 -27.03 17.14
C TYR A 181 21.66 -26.75 16.04
N THR A 182 22.37 -25.63 16.15
CA THR A 182 23.64 -25.43 15.43
C THR A 182 24.81 -25.79 16.33
N TYR A 183 25.80 -26.48 15.77
CA TYR A 183 27.05 -26.80 16.45
C TYR A 183 28.26 -26.47 15.56
N SER A 184 29.37 -26.09 16.17
CA SER A 184 30.62 -25.83 15.46
C SER A 184 31.78 -26.24 16.34
N GLU A 185 32.86 -26.73 15.74
CA GLU A 185 34.04 -27.23 16.44
C GLU A 185 34.70 -26.17 17.37
N THR A 186 34.48 -24.88 17.09
CA THR A 186 34.98 -23.76 17.91
C THR A 186 34.07 -23.37 19.08
N ALA A 187 32.82 -23.85 19.08
CA ALA A 187 31.83 -23.59 20.12
C ALA A 187 31.58 -24.87 20.93
N ILE A 188 31.96 -24.84 22.21
CA ILE A 188 31.87 -26.01 23.11
C ILE A 188 30.41 -26.43 23.39
N VAL A 189 29.43 -25.54 23.13
CA VAL A 189 28.02 -25.71 23.50
C VAL A 189 27.13 -25.57 22.26
N PRO A 190 26.33 -26.59 21.91
CA PRO A 190 25.33 -26.47 20.83
C PRO A 190 24.29 -25.39 21.14
N THR A 191 23.91 -24.61 20.13
CA THR A 191 22.92 -23.53 20.26
C THR A 191 21.58 -23.97 19.70
N GLU A 192 20.52 -23.93 20.52
CA GLU A 192 19.16 -24.32 20.10
C GLU A 192 18.59 -23.28 19.11
N ILE A 193 18.14 -23.76 17.95
CA ILE A 193 17.45 -22.96 16.93
C ILE A 193 15.94 -22.97 17.19
N ALA A 194 15.38 -24.16 17.36
CA ALA A 194 13.94 -24.36 17.53
C ALA A 194 13.66 -25.68 18.25
N ASN A 195 12.57 -25.74 19.00
CA ASN A 195 12.05 -26.97 19.59
C ASN A 195 10.52 -26.99 19.62
N GLU A 196 9.93 -28.18 19.67
CA GLU A 196 8.49 -28.39 19.86
C GLU A 196 8.28 -29.68 20.66
N THR A 197 7.29 -29.71 21.57
CA THR A 197 6.97 -30.91 22.36
C THR A 197 5.51 -31.33 22.14
N ILE A 198 5.30 -32.57 21.68
CA ILE A 198 3.99 -33.06 21.23
C ILE A 198 3.60 -34.32 21.98
N ALA A 199 2.33 -34.42 22.39
CA ALA A 199 1.78 -35.61 23.01
C ALA A 199 1.47 -36.71 21.98
N LEU A 200 1.91 -37.93 22.26
CA LEU A 200 1.67 -39.11 21.42
C LEU A 200 0.34 -39.76 21.80
N ASN A 201 -0.65 -39.67 20.91
CA ASN A 201 -2.01 -40.17 21.12
C ASN A 201 -2.46 -41.09 19.97
N PRO A 202 -2.22 -42.41 20.05
CA PRO A 202 -2.62 -43.36 19.02
C PRO A 202 -4.15 -43.50 18.99
N GLY A 203 -4.71 -43.75 17.80
CA GLY A 203 -6.12 -44.12 17.67
C GLY A 203 -6.42 -45.45 18.38
N LEU A 204 -7.67 -45.63 18.82
CA LEU A 204 -8.13 -46.87 19.46
C LEU A 204 -7.75 -48.09 18.60
N PHE A 205 -6.96 -49.02 19.17
CA PHE A 205 -6.47 -50.26 18.55
C PHE A 205 -5.37 -50.13 17.47
N GLN A 206 -4.69 -48.98 17.37
CA GLN A 206 -3.52 -48.85 16.48
C GLN A 206 -2.21 -49.16 17.20
N ASN A 207 -1.39 -50.07 16.68
CA ASN A 207 -0.10 -50.43 17.27
C ASN A 207 1.06 -49.55 16.80
N SER A 208 0.87 -48.80 15.71
CA SER A 208 1.80 -47.83 15.17
C SER A 208 1.06 -46.56 14.77
N MET A 209 1.76 -45.43 14.82
CA MET A 209 1.26 -44.13 14.39
C MET A 209 2.34 -43.41 13.59
N GLN A 210 1.91 -42.63 12.59
CA GLN A 210 2.75 -41.67 11.89
C GLN A 210 2.34 -40.28 12.37
N GLN A 211 3.33 -39.43 12.64
CA GLN A 211 3.15 -38.08 13.13
C GLN A 211 4.00 -37.15 12.29
N SER A 212 3.33 -36.30 11.51
CA SER A 212 3.99 -35.20 10.83
C SER A 212 4.01 -33.98 11.76
N ILE A 213 5.19 -33.41 11.96
CA ILE A 213 5.43 -32.32 12.91
C ILE A 213 6.17 -31.22 12.16
N THR A 214 5.74 -29.97 12.33
CA THR A 214 6.35 -28.84 11.63
C THR A 214 6.89 -27.84 12.64
N LEU A 215 8.19 -27.58 12.60
CA LEU A 215 8.81 -26.44 13.28
C LEU A 215 8.77 -25.24 12.32
N THR A 216 8.04 -24.19 12.69
CA THR A 216 7.75 -23.08 11.78
C THR A 216 8.72 -21.91 11.93
N ASN A 217 8.91 -21.16 10.85
CA ASN A 217 9.66 -19.90 10.82
C ASN A 217 11.13 -20.03 11.25
N ILE A 218 11.81 -21.10 10.82
CA ILE A 218 13.23 -21.27 11.07
C ILE A 218 14.01 -20.44 10.05
N SER A 219 14.85 -19.53 10.55
CA SER A 219 15.79 -18.75 9.75
C SER A 219 17.16 -18.86 10.40
N GLN A 220 18.08 -19.58 9.74
CA GLN A 220 19.42 -19.84 10.27
C GLN A 220 20.43 -20.00 9.13
N THR A 221 21.60 -19.36 9.27
CA THR A 221 22.75 -19.59 8.39
C THR A 221 23.64 -20.69 8.98
N VAL A 222 24.00 -21.67 8.17
CA VAL A 222 24.92 -22.76 8.51
C VAL A 222 26.17 -22.60 7.68
N ASN A 223 27.23 -22.13 8.32
CA ASN A 223 28.51 -21.91 7.65
C ASN A 223 29.20 -23.24 7.28
N PRO A 224 30.15 -23.24 6.33
CA PRO A 224 31.00 -24.39 6.06
C PRO A 224 31.60 -24.99 7.34
N GLY A 225 31.46 -26.31 7.52
CA GLY A 225 31.93 -27.03 8.71
C GLY A 225 31.10 -26.82 9.98
N GLN A 226 29.97 -26.10 9.93
CA GLN A 226 28.98 -26.13 11.01
C GLN A 226 28.00 -27.28 10.81
N LEU A 227 27.59 -27.89 11.92
CA LEU A 227 26.60 -28.96 11.95
C LEU A 227 25.21 -28.42 12.31
N LEU A 228 24.19 -28.99 11.67
CA LEU A 228 22.82 -28.97 12.16
C LEU A 228 22.54 -30.27 12.89
N LEU A 229 22.21 -30.19 14.18
CA LEU A 229 21.86 -31.34 14.99
C LEU A 229 20.35 -31.46 15.09
N PHE A 230 19.81 -32.61 14.75
CA PHE A 230 18.40 -32.95 14.87
C PHE A 230 18.21 -33.92 16.02
N SER A 231 17.54 -33.45 17.08
CA SER A 231 17.28 -34.25 18.27
C SER A 231 15.82 -34.70 18.34
N ILE A 232 15.63 -35.99 18.61
CA ILE A 232 14.33 -36.60 18.92
C ILE A 232 14.42 -37.19 20.33
N GLU A 233 13.66 -36.64 21.27
CA GLU A 233 13.67 -37.06 22.67
C GLU A 233 12.28 -37.54 23.12
N MET A 234 12.22 -38.73 23.71
CA MET A 234 11.03 -39.29 24.31
C MET A 234 10.88 -38.81 25.76
N ILE A 235 9.77 -38.15 26.07
CA ILE A 235 9.44 -37.63 27.40
C ILE A 235 8.31 -38.48 28.02
N PRO A 236 8.60 -39.27 29.08
CA PRO A 236 7.60 -40.05 29.80
C PRO A 236 6.43 -39.21 30.34
N GLY A 237 5.19 -39.67 30.12
CA GLY A 237 3.98 -38.90 30.41
C GLY A 237 3.62 -38.72 31.90
N ASN A 238 4.30 -39.41 32.83
CA ASN A 238 3.84 -39.45 34.24
C ASN A 238 4.88 -39.43 35.35
N LYS A 239 6.20 -39.37 35.11
CA LYS A 239 7.23 -39.43 36.17
C LYS A 239 8.58 -38.86 35.74
N THR A 240 9.29 -38.17 36.63
CA THR A 240 10.74 -37.94 36.50
C THR A 240 11.47 -39.27 36.70
N LEU A 241 12.64 -39.45 36.07
CA LEU A 241 13.48 -40.64 36.22
C LEU A 241 13.68 -41.02 37.72
N THR A 242 13.85 -39.99 38.56
CA THR A 242 13.94 -40.05 40.02
C THR A 242 12.74 -40.74 40.69
N SER A 243 11.51 -40.40 40.27
CA SER A 243 10.29 -40.97 40.85
C SER A 243 10.01 -42.42 40.44
N ILE A 244 10.75 -42.93 39.46
CA ILE A 244 10.72 -44.34 39.01
C ILE A 244 11.78 -45.16 39.78
N ILE A 245 12.95 -44.58 40.03
CA ILE A 245 14.02 -45.16 40.87
C ILE A 245 13.53 -45.47 42.28
N ASP A 246 12.66 -44.63 42.84
CA ASP A 246 12.04 -44.81 44.16
C ASP A 246 11.02 -45.96 44.25
N GLN A 247 10.59 -46.57 43.13
CA GLN A 247 9.56 -47.62 43.12
C GLN A 247 10.07 -49.04 43.42
N GLU A 248 11.24 -49.20 44.04
CA GLU A 248 11.84 -50.48 44.45
C GLU A 248 12.00 -51.53 43.32
N TYR A 249 12.32 -51.11 42.10
CA TYR A 249 12.71 -52.08 41.06
C TYR A 249 14.14 -52.63 41.33
N PRO A 250 14.33 -53.96 41.46
CA PRO A 250 15.64 -54.56 41.75
C PRO A 250 16.73 -54.19 40.74
N LEU A 251 16.35 -53.98 39.48
CA LEU A 251 17.22 -53.58 38.39
C LEU A 251 17.86 -52.20 38.63
N LEU A 252 17.06 -51.20 39.03
CA LEU A 252 17.51 -49.82 39.31
C LEU A 252 18.46 -49.75 40.51
N LYS A 253 18.17 -50.52 41.56
CA LYS A 253 19.07 -50.62 42.73
C LYS A 253 20.42 -51.24 42.36
N ASN A 254 20.44 -52.20 41.45
CA ASN A 254 21.67 -52.83 40.98
C ASN A 254 22.47 -51.91 40.04
N ILE A 255 21.79 -51.19 39.14
CA ILE A 255 22.39 -50.18 38.25
C ILE A 255 22.98 -49.01 39.04
N SER A 256 22.26 -48.48 40.04
CA SER A 256 22.75 -47.41 40.92
C SER A 256 23.98 -47.84 41.74
N ASN A 257 23.96 -49.05 42.30
CA ASN A 257 25.13 -49.61 43.02
C ASN A 257 26.32 -49.89 42.08
N MET A 258 26.07 -50.15 40.80
CA MET A 258 27.07 -50.35 39.76
C MET A 258 27.75 -49.03 39.40
N GLY A 259 26.98 -47.97 39.13
CA GLY A 259 27.51 -46.61 38.90
C GLY A 259 28.41 -46.14 40.05
N LEU A 260 27.98 -46.34 41.31
CA LEU A 260 28.79 -46.01 42.49
C LEU A 260 30.09 -46.82 42.62
N LYS A 261 30.13 -48.06 42.13
CA LYS A 261 31.36 -48.87 42.11
C LYS A 261 32.31 -48.41 41.01
N ILE A 262 31.80 -48.07 39.83
CA ILE A 262 32.58 -47.56 38.69
C ILE A 262 33.23 -46.22 39.06
N ILE A 263 32.47 -45.27 39.62
CA ILE A 263 33.00 -43.98 40.12
C ILE A 263 34.14 -44.21 41.11
N ARG A 264 33.99 -45.17 42.03
CA ARG A 264 35.03 -45.49 43.03
C ARG A 264 36.25 -46.15 42.41
N ASN A 265 36.10 -46.93 41.34
CA ASN A 265 37.23 -47.59 40.68
C ASN A 265 38.04 -46.58 39.85
N LEU A 266 37.35 -45.71 39.10
CA LEU A 266 37.95 -44.60 38.36
C LEU A 266 38.68 -43.60 39.28
N ALA A 267 38.08 -43.29 40.45
CA ALA A 267 38.72 -42.42 41.45
C ALA A 267 39.99 -43.02 42.09
N ASN A 268 40.16 -44.35 42.07
CA ASN A 268 41.28 -45.05 42.71
C ASN A 268 42.43 -45.37 41.73
N ASN A 269 42.20 -45.45 40.43
CA ASN A 269 43.21 -45.70 39.40
C ASN A 269 43.70 -44.37 38.78
N SER A 270 44.54 -43.63 39.50
CA SER A 270 45.05 -42.31 39.09
C SER A 270 46.12 -42.32 37.96
N GLU A 271 46.20 -43.38 37.15
CA GLU A 271 47.17 -43.52 36.04
C GLU A 271 46.50 -43.57 34.65
N ILE A 272 45.23 -43.18 34.54
CA ILE A 272 44.58 -43.01 33.23
C ILE A 272 45.05 -41.67 32.65
N THR A 273 45.91 -41.70 31.63
CA THR A 273 46.44 -40.53 30.93
C THR A 273 46.07 -40.62 29.44
N ALA A 274 45.37 -39.59 28.94
CA ALA A 274 44.73 -39.48 27.61
C ALA A 274 43.45 -40.36 27.50
N ILE A 275 42.21 -39.83 27.42
CA ILE A 275 41.52 -39.11 26.31
C ILE A 275 40.91 -40.04 25.24
N GLU A 276 41.42 -41.24 25.02
CA GLU A 276 40.84 -42.15 24.00
C GLU A 276 39.54 -42.87 24.46
N ASP A 277 39.01 -42.58 25.66
CA ASP A 277 38.31 -43.61 26.43
C ASP A 277 36.92 -43.22 26.99
N ALA A 278 36.15 -42.31 26.35
CA ALA A 278 34.71 -42.23 26.67
C ALA A 278 33.98 -43.50 26.18
N PHE A 279 34.30 -43.92 24.95
CA PHE A 279 33.94 -45.23 24.44
C PHE A 279 34.62 -46.35 25.22
N ALA A 280 35.87 -46.22 25.66
CA ALA A 280 36.45 -47.28 26.50
C ALA A 280 35.85 -47.38 27.90
N ILE A 281 35.26 -46.31 28.46
CA ILE A 281 34.42 -46.39 29.66
C ILE A 281 33.12 -47.14 29.34
N ILE A 282 32.49 -46.87 28.19
CA ILE A 282 31.33 -47.62 27.71
C ILE A 282 31.71 -49.08 27.44
N ASP A 283 32.87 -49.36 26.85
CA ASP A 283 33.39 -50.69 26.55
C ASP A 283 33.82 -51.42 27.82
N GLU A 284 34.38 -50.72 28.82
CA GLU A 284 34.69 -51.29 30.13
C GLU A 284 33.39 -51.61 30.88
N ILE A 285 32.37 -50.73 30.81
CA ILE A 285 31.03 -51.02 31.34
C ILE A 285 30.39 -52.20 30.59
N THR A 286 30.52 -52.24 29.27
CA THR A 286 29.97 -53.28 28.38
C THR A 286 30.65 -54.62 28.64
N MET A 287 31.99 -54.66 28.71
CA MET A 287 32.76 -55.83 29.13
C MET A 287 32.38 -56.30 30.54
N LEU A 288 32.23 -55.38 31.50
CA LEU A 288 31.83 -55.74 32.87
C LEU A 288 30.38 -56.28 32.94
N LEU A 289 29.50 -55.86 32.02
CA LEU A 289 28.16 -56.41 31.84
C LEU A 289 28.18 -57.78 31.14
N GLU A 290 29.03 -57.94 30.12
CA GLU A 290 29.20 -59.17 29.32
C GLU A 290 29.84 -60.31 30.10
N GLU A 291 30.90 -60.03 30.86
CA GLU A 291 31.68 -61.03 31.61
C GLU A 291 30.97 -61.47 32.90
N GLY A 292 29.93 -60.76 33.33
CA GLY A 292 29.16 -61.07 34.54
C GLY A 292 29.95 -60.97 35.86
N GLU A 293 31.17 -60.42 35.82
CA GLU A 293 32.08 -60.29 36.98
C GLU A 293 31.51 -59.38 38.09
N LEU A 294 30.49 -58.58 37.78
CA LEU A 294 29.79 -57.71 38.74
C LEU A 294 28.64 -58.39 39.50
N GLY A 295 28.33 -59.66 39.19
CA GLY A 295 27.36 -60.48 39.93
C GLY A 295 25.88 -60.18 39.62
N VAL A 296 25.61 -59.52 38.49
CA VAL A 296 24.24 -59.17 38.04
C VAL A 296 24.05 -59.69 36.62
N ASN A 297 23.12 -60.61 36.40
CA ASN A 297 22.78 -61.14 35.09
C ASN A 297 21.34 -60.71 34.78
N PHE A 298 21.16 -59.81 33.81
CA PHE A 298 19.85 -59.28 33.42
C PHE A 298 19.25 -60.17 32.32
N SER A 299 17.98 -60.55 32.42
CA SER A 299 17.29 -61.18 31.29
C SER A 299 16.72 -60.11 30.34
N LYS A 300 16.53 -60.45 29.05
CA LYS A 300 15.85 -59.56 28.08
C LYS A 300 14.43 -59.22 28.54
N GLU A 301 13.79 -60.16 29.24
CA GLU A 301 12.47 -59.97 29.85
C GLU A 301 12.49 -58.93 30.99
N ASP A 302 13.52 -58.91 31.85
CA ASP A 302 13.65 -57.92 32.94
C ASP A 302 13.81 -56.49 32.39
N VAL A 303 14.58 -56.33 31.30
CA VAL A 303 14.80 -55.04 30.62
C VAL A 303 13.53 -54.57 29.90
N SER A 304 12.79 -55.50 29.29
CA SER A 304 11.53 -55.21 28.62
C SER A 304 10.44 -54.74 29.58
N GLU A 305 10.30 -55.39 30.74
CA GLU A 305 9.31 -55.00 31.76
C GLU A 305 9.66 -53.64 32.38
N PHE A 306 10.95 -53.37 32.56
CA PHE A 306 11.46 -52.08 32.98
C PHE A 306 11.10 -50.96 31.99
N LEU A 307 11.43 -51.11 30.71
CA LEU A 307 11.15 -50.09 29.70
C LEU A 307 9.67 -49.80 29.52
N GLU A 308 8.83 -50.84 29.49
CA GLU A 308 7.36 -50.68 29.42
C GLU A 308 6.78 -49.92 30.63
N SER A 309 7.50 -49.86 31.76
CA SER A 309 7.10 -49.08 32.93
C SER A 309 7.44 -47.58 32.82
N ILE A 310 8.40 -47.23 31.95
CA ILE A 310 8.94 -45.86 31.82
C ILE A 310 8.37 -45.19 30.58
N ILE A 311 8.37 -45.89 29.44
CA ILE A 311 7.91 -45.36 28.16
C ILE A 311 6.98 -46.36 27.48
N SER A 312 5.92 -45.83 26.89
CA SER A 312 4.87 -46.57 26.20
C SER A 312 5.02 -46.53 24.68
N PHE A 313 5.94 -45.70 24.16
CA PHE A 313 6.20 -45.52 22.73
C PHE A 313 7.68 -45.72 22.39
N SER A 314 7.96 -46.37 21.27
CA SER A 314 9.29 -46.33 20.64
C SER A 314 9.21 -45.62 19.31
N PHE A 315 10.18 -44.77 19.01
CA PHE A 315 10.41 -44.21 17.68
C PHE A 315 10.89 -45.32 16.74
N LEU A 316 10.28 -45.43 15.55
CA LEU A 316 10.65 -46.39 14.50
C LEU A 316 11.34 -45.64 13.35
N TYR A 317 12.44 -46.18 12.83
CA TYR A 317 13.25 -45.52 11.80
C TYR A 317 14.11 -46.54 11.03
N ASP A 318 14.82 -46.06 10.00
CA ASP A 318 15.74 -46.82 9.15
C ASP A 318 15.13 -48.10 8.52
N SER A 319 13.88 -48.07 8.03
CA SER A 319 13.34 -49.13 7.16
C SER A 319 12.39 -48.63 6.08
N SER A 320 12.16 -49.47 5.06
CA SER A 320 11.26 -49.14 3.95
C SER A 320 9.82 -48.88 4.41
N ASP A 321 9.39 -49.58 5.47
CA ASP A 321 8.04 -49.46 6.04
C ASP A 321 7.90 -48.29 7.03
N TYR A 322 9.02 -47.84 7.62
CA TYR A 322 9.05 -46.74 8.60
C TYR A 322 10.21 -45.78 8.29
N PRO A 323 10.15 -45.03 7.16
CA PRO A 323 11.22 -44.14 6.73
C PRO A 323 11.14 -42.80 7.46
N SER A 324 11.34 -42.82 8.78
CA SER A 324 11.36 -41.60 9.59
C SER A 324 12.39 -40.62 9.06
N SER A 325 12.00 -39.35 8.96
CA SER A 325 12.76 -38.34 8.24
C SER A 325 12.50 -36.92 8.73
N VAL A 326 13.41 -36.03 8.38
CA VAL A 326 13.29 -34.58 8.52
C VAL A 326 13.48 -33.93 7.15
N THR A 327 12.55 -33.09 6.75
CA THR A 327 12.64 -32.28 5.54
C THR A 327 13.06 -30.86 5.92
N VAL A 328 14.22 -30.48 5.43
CA VAL A 328 14.89 -29.22 5.75
C VAL A 328 14.81 -28.31 4.52
N PRO A 329 14.33 -27.06 4.67
CA PRO A 329 14.24 -26.11 3.57
C PRO A 329 15.60 -25.41 3.38
N PHE A 330 16.56 -26.13 2.81
CA PHE A 330 17.80 -25.51 2.37
C PHE A 330 17.50 -24.61 1.17
N LYS A 331 18.10 -23.44 1.12
CA LYS A 331 17.98 -22.57 -0.05
C LYS A 331 18.88 -23.15 -1.16
N ALA A 332 18.29 -23.63 -2.26
CA ALA A 332 19.04 -24.22 -3.38
C ALA A 332 20.03 -23.21 -3.96
N GLU A 333 21.19 -23.68 -4.45
CA GLU A 333 21.98 -22.92 -5.43
C GLU A 333 21.06 -22.52 -6.60
N GLY A 334 20.79 -21.23 -6.72
CA GLY A 334 19.91 -20.68 -7.76
C GLY A 334 18.70 -19.90 -7.24
N GLU A 335 18.26 -20.11 -6.00
CA GLU A 335 17.53 -19.06 -5.27
C GLU A 335 18.56 -18.16 -4.59
N THR A 336 19.25 -17.39 -5.43
CA THR A 336 20.00 -16.23 -4.97
C THR A 336 19.10 -15.47 -3.99
N ASP A 337 19.57 -15.25 -2.77
CA ASP A 337 19.36 -13.89 -2.28
C ASP A 337 20.01 -13.05 -3.38
N GLU A 338 19.23 -12.34 -4.20
CA GLU A 338 19.75 -11.46 -5.27
C GLU A 338 20.85 -10.53 -4.73
N ASN A 339 20.85 -10.38 -3.42
CA ASN A 339 21.70 -9.62 -2.55
C ASN A 339 23.02 -10.32 -2.16
N SER A 340 23.20 -11.65 -2.19
CA SER A 340 24.46 -12.30 -1.76
C SER A 340 25.43 -12.53 -2.93
N ASN A 341 26.70 -12.18 -2.73
CA ASN A 341 27.74 -12.21 -3.76
C ASN A 341 29.01 -12.91 -3.25
N THR A 342 29.44 -13.97 -3.94
CA THR A 342 30.73 -14.65 -3.70
C THR A 342 31.61 -14.48 -4.94
N TYR A 343 32.80 -13.91 -4.74
CA TYR A 343 33.78 -13.58 -5.78
C TYR A 343 35.03 -14.41 -5.54
N TYR A 344 35.42 -15.20 -6.53
CA TYR A 344 36.59 -16.07 -6.49
C TYR A 344 37.81 -15.35 -7.06
N LEU A 345 38.97 -15.54 -6.42
CA LEU A 345 40.22 -14.91 -6.84
C LEU A 345 40.81 -15.66 -8.04
N HIS A 346 41.03 -14.94 -9.14
CA HIS A 346 41.58 -15.48 -10.38
C HIS A 346 42.98 -14.95 -10.71
N SER A 347 43.64 -15.62 -11.66
CA SER A 347 44.85 -15.11 -12.32
C SER A 347 44.61 -13.74 -12.99
N ASN A 348 45.67 -12.96 -13.12
CA ASN A 348 45.65 -11.55 -13.61
C ASN A 348 45.01 -10.52 -12.66
N ASN A 349 44.95 -10.79 -11.36
CA ASN A 349 44.46 -9.83 -10.35
C ASN A 349 42.99 -9.43 -10.54
N ASN A 350 42.17 -10.38 -11.01
CA ASN A 350 40.72 -10.20 -11.18
C ASN A 350 39.96 -11.16 -10.25
N MET A 351 38.72 -10.83 -9.91
CA MET A 351 37.82 -11.74 -9.21
C MET A 351 36.40 -11.63 -9.76
N ASP A 352 35.68 -12.74 -9.83
CA ASP A 352 34.31 -12.78 -10.33
C ASP A 352 33.53 -13.95 -9.70
N LYS A 353 32.26 -14.10 -10.05
CA LYS A 353 31.37 -15.11 -9.45
C LYS A 353 31.68 -16.56 -9.90
N THR A 354 32.62 -16.76 -10.81
CA THR A 354 32.90 -18.06 -11.40
C THR A 354 33.89 -18.84 -10.54
N ARG A 355 33.47 -19.98 -10.00
CA ARG A 355 34.38 -20.85 -9.25
C ARG A 355 35.54 -21.38 -10.12
N PRO A 356 36.80 -21.36 -9.66
CA PRO A 356 37.93 -21.88 -10.43
C PRO A 356 37.84 -23.40 -10.64
N THR A 357 38.03 -23.85 -11.88
CA THR A 357 37.97 -25.27 -12.26
C THR A 357 39.34 -25.87 -12.61
N ALA A 358 40.39 -25.06 -12.61
CA ALA A 358 41.74 -25.50 -12.93
C ALA A 358 42.26 -26.48 -11.87
N SER A 359 42.95 -27.55 -12.30
CA SER A 359 43.61 -28.50 -11.39
C SER A 359 44.94 -28.00 -10.83
N SER A 360 45.45 -26.86 -11.31
CA SER A 360 46.71 -26.26 -10.88
C SER A 360 46.48 -24.89 -10.24
N GLN A 361 46.99 -24.70 -9.03
CA GLN A 361 46.89 -23.46 -8.27
C GLN A 361 47.79 -22.34 -8.81
N GLN A 362 47.37 -21.10 -8.63
CA GLN A 362 48.25 -19.94 -8.61
C GLN A 362 48.86 -19.77 -7.21
N THR A 363 50.03 -19.13 -7.14
CA THR A 363 50.76 -18.94 -5.89
C THR A 363 51.28 -17.52 -5.79
N LEU A 364 50.90 -16.83 -4.72
CA LEU A 364 51.40 -15.51 -4.37
C LEU A 364 52.33 -15.64 -3.15
N ASN A 365 53.58 -15.22 -3.30
CA ASN A 365 54.50 -15.10 -2.16
C ASN A 365 54.27 -13.78 -1.43
N LEU A 366 53.58 -13.85 -0.29
CA LEU A 366 53.22 -12.67 0.51
C LEU A 366 54.43 -11.99 1.17
N ALA A 367 55.60 -12.65 1.19
CA ALA A 367 56.84 -12.02 1.65
C ALA A 367 57.47 -11.09 0.60
N ASP A 368 57.13 -11.27 -0.68
CA ASP A 368 57.72 -10.53 -1.80
C ASP A 368 56.84 -9.34 -2.24
N ALA A 369 55.52 -9.53 -2.26
CA ALA A 369 54.58 -8.51 -2.71
C ALA A 369 53.19 -8.70 -2.10
N GLU A 370 52.43 -7.61 -2.04
CA GLU A 370 50.99 -7.60 -1.82
C GLU A 370 50.26 -8.12 -3.07
N GLY A 371 49.17 -8.86 -2.86
CA GLY A 371 48.22 -9.24 -3.90
C GLY A 371 46.98 -8.37 -3.83
N THR A 372 46.46 -7.95 -4.99
CA THR A 372 45.22 -7.18 -5.09
C THR A 372 44.37 -7.77 -6.22
N TRP A 373 43.08 -7.94 -5.99
CA TRP A 373 42.11 -8.44 -6.96
C TRP A 373 40.93 -7.48 -7.04
N MET A 374 40.49 -7.15 -8.26
CA MET A 374 39.35 -6.28 -8.51
C MET A 374 38.19 -7.06 -9.12
N GLY A 375 36.97 -6.72 -8.73
CA GLY A 375 35.74 -7.31 -9.25
C GLY A 375 35.04 -6.42 -10.26
N GLU A 376 33.74 -6.66 -10.45
CA GLU A 376 32.88 -5.86 -11.32
C GLU A 376 32.49 -4.52 -10.68
N GLU A 377 32.13 -3.55 -11.53
CA GLU A 377 31.53 -2.28 -11.12
C GLU A 377 30.09 -2.49 -10.65
N PHE A 378 29.74 -1.91 -9.50
CA PHE A 378 28.37 -1.87 -9.01
C PHE A 378 27.68 -0.57 -9.45
N SER A 379 26.38 -0.66 -9.73
CA SER A 379 25.53 0.47 -10.12
C SER A 379 25.00 1.22 -8.90
N ARG A 380 24.12 0.59 -8.12
CA ARG A 380 23.47 1.18 -6.92
C ARG A 380 23.25 0.11 -5.87
N ASN A 381 24.21 -0.05 -4.97
CA ASN A 381 24.20 -1.15 -4.00
C ASN A 381 24.73 -0.67 -2.66
N LYS A 382 24.23 -1.18 -1.55
CA LYS A 382 24.79 -0.98 -0.21
C LYS A 382 25.16 -2.31 0.39
N ILE A 383 26.31 -2.39 1.07
CA ILE A 383 26.67 -3.60 1.79
C ILE A 383 25.76 -3.72 3.02
N ILE A 384 24.96 -4.79 3.09
CA ILE A 384 23.92 -4.97 4.12
C ILE A 384 24.36 -5.88 5.28
N SER A 385 25.51 -6.55 5.15
CA SER A 385 26.05 -7.47 6.13
C SER A 385 27.58 -7.39 6.20
N ASP A 386 28.17 -8.03 7.21
CA ASP A 386 29.62 -8.18 7.27
C ASP A 386 30.12 -9.01 6.06
N ALA A 387 31.26 -8.61 5.51
CA ALA A 387 31.92 -9.35 4.44
C ALA A 387 32.91 -10.34 5.06
N SER A 388 33.19 -11.43 4.35
CA SER A 388 34.22 -12.37 4.78
C SER A 388 35.01 -12.89 3.60
N ALA A 389 36.28 -13.20 3.82
CA ALA A 389 37.12 -13.85 2.81
C ALA A 389 37.68 -15.15 3.35
N ILE A 390 37.72 -16.18 2.52
CA ILE A 390 38.38 -17.46 2.81
C ILE A 390 39.58 -17.59 1.89
N ILE A 391 40.78 -17.60 2.48
CA ILE A 391 42.04 -17.65 1.74
C ILE A 391 42.85 -18.86 2.17
N TYR A 392 43.30 -19.66 1.20
CA TYR A 392 44.20 -20.77 1.46
C TYR A 392 45.64 -20.27 1.61
N ILE A 393 46.18 -20.36 2.82
CA ILE A 393 47.54 -19.92 3.12
C ILE A 393 48.40 -21.13 3.46
N SER A 394 49.52 -21.24 2.76
CA SER A 394 50.57 -22.21 3.04
C SER A 394 51.78 -21.52 3.65
N HIS A 395 52.07 -21.83 4.91
CA HIS A 395 53.16 -21.20 5.64
C HIS A 395 54.06 -22.19 6.37
N LYS A 396 55.27 -21.73 6.67
CA LYS A 396 56.25 -22.38 7.52
C LYS A 396 56.76 -21.33 8.49
N ASP A 397 56.69 -21.59 9.79
CA ASP A 397 57.30 -20.74 10.81
C ASP A 397 57.98 -21.60 11.89
N ALA A 398 59.17 -22.10 11.54
CA ALA A 398 59.98 -22.97 12.40
C ALA A 398 60.83 -22.18 13.43
N GLN A 399 60.77 -20.85 13.40
CA GLN A 399 61.62 -19.98 14.21
C GLN A 399 60.88 -19.52 15.47
N ARG A 400 60.97 -20.30 16.56
CA ARG A 400 60.27 -20.05 17.84
C ARG A 400 60.57 -18.70 18.53
N TRP A 401 61.57 -17.94 18.06
CA TRP A 401 62.08 -16.73 18.71
C TRP A 401 61.83 -15.46 17.88
N SER A 402 61.17 -15.59 16.72
CA SER A 402 60.68 -14.45 15.92
C SER A 402 59.24 -14.10 16.29
N SER A 403 58.82 -12.87 15.94
CA SER A 403 57.41 -12.49 16.00
C SER A 403 56.58 -13.41 15.09
N PRO A 404 55.40 -13.88 15.52
CA PRO A 404 54.47 -14.65 14.69
C PRO A 404 54.18 -13.93 13.37
N MET A 405 54.04 -14.65 12.26
CA MET A 405 53.64 -14.01 10.99
C MET A 405 52.19 -13.54 11.06
N GLU A 406 51.93 -12.33 10.58
CA GLU A 406 50.59 -11.75 10.58
C GLU A 406 50.22 -11.34 9.15
N VAL A 407 49.16 -11.96 8.63
CA VAL A 407 48.64 -11.69 7.28
C VAL A 407 47.44 -10.78 7.42
N LYS A 408 47.46 -9.67 6.69
CA LYS A 408 46.39 -8.68 6.63
C LYS A 408 45.61 -8.83 5.34
N ALA A 409 44.29 -8.92 5.47
CA ALA A 409 43.35 -8.78 4.38
C ALA A 409 42.67 -7.41 4.43
N SER A 410 42.39 -6.82 3.27
CA SER A 410 41.73 -5.52 3.15
C SER A 410 40.62 -5.59 2.10
N LEU A 411 39.41 -5.17 2.47
CA LEU A 411 38.30 -4.94 1.56
C LEU A 411 38.43 -3.54 0.97
N LEU A 412 38.39 -3.44 -0.36
CA LEU A 412 38.58 -2.20 -1.11
C LEU A 412 37.31 -1.84 -1.88
N TYR A 413 37.15 -0.54 -2.13
CA TYR A 413 36.15 -0.01 -3.06
C TYR A 413 36.77 1.13 -3.87
N GLY A 414 36.94 0.89 -5.16
CA GLY A 414 37.87 1.63 -6.00
C GLY A 414 39.29 1.55 -5.43
N ASN A 415 39.87 2.70 -5.07
CA ASN A 415 41.22 2.79 -4.50
C ASN A 415 41.22 2.97 -2.96
N GLU A 416 40.06 2.94 -2.33
CA GLU A 416 39.90 3.20 -0.90
C GLU A 416 39.71 1.90 -0.13
N THR A 417 40.33 1.78 1.04
CA THR A 417 40.15 0.64 1.93
C THR A 417 38.94 0.89 2.82
N ILE A 418 37.94 0.01 2.73
CA ILE A 418 36.70 0.08 3.51
C ILE A 418 36.89 -0.55 4.88
N SER A 419 37.48 -1.75 4.92
CA SER A 419 37.68 -2.52 6.14
C SER A 419 38.90 -3.43 6.02
N THR A 420 39.48 -3.82 7.14
CA THR A 420 40.66 -4.68 7.19
C THR A 420 40.56 -5.66 8.35
N ASP A 421 41.08 -6.86 8.15
CA ASP A 421 41.22 -7.87 9.18
C ASP A 421 42.60 -8.53 9.08
N SER A 422 43.12 -9.03 10.19
CA SER A 422 44.45 -9.64 10.27
C SER A 422 44.41 -10.95 11.03
N VAL A 423 45.07 -11.97 10.50
CA VAL A 423 45.17 -13.29 11.13
C VAL A 423 46.62 -13.60 11.45
N THR A 424 46.85 -14.01 12.70
CA THR A 424 48.15 -14.50 13.16
C THR A 424 48.32 -15.97 12.78
N LEU A 425 49.41 -16.31 12.11
CA LEU A 425 49.71 -17.68 11.68
C LEU A 425 50.40 -18.48 12.80
N ASP A 426 49.96 -19.72 13.00
CA ASP A 426 50.49 -20.61 14.02
C ASP A 426 51.96 -20.99 13.75
N ALA A 427 52.74 -21.21 14.81
CA ALA A 427 54.10 -21.74 14.68
C ALA A 427 54.08 -23.16 14.11
N THR A 428 54.98 -23.48 13.17
CA THR A 428 55.06 -24.81 12.57
C THR A 428 56.26 -25.60 13.09
N GLY A 429 56.18 -26.93 13.00
CA GLY A 429 57.33 -27.80 13.23
C GLY A 429 58.46 -27.55 12.21
N PHE A 430 59.69 -27.91 12.59
CA PHE A 430 60.91 -27.58 11.81
C PHE A 430 60.90 -28.10 10.36
N PHE A 431 60.19 -29.21 10.11
CA PHE A 431 60.04 -29.84 8.79
C PHE A 431 58.62 -29.80 8.21
N SER A 432 57.68 -29.13 8.89
CA SER A 432 56.27 -29.09 8.47
C SER A 432 55.89 -27.71 7.96
N SER A 433 55.24 -27.67 6.80
CA SER A 433 54.40 -26.55 6.37
C SER A 433 52.96 -26.83 6.76
N SER A 434 52.20 -25.78 7.08
CA SER A 434 50.76 -25.86 7.28
C SER A 434 50.10 -25.22 6.07
N THR A 435 49.15 -25.92 5.45
CA THR A 435 48.28 -25.36 4.42
C THR A 435 46.86 -25.57 4.89
N LYS A 436 46.13 -24.49 5.16
CA LYS A 436 44.74 -24.51 5.60
C LYS A 436 44.01 -23.23 5.12
N PRO A 437 42.68 -23.27 4.99
CA PRO A 437 41.90 -22.04 4.78
C PRO A 437 41.95 -21.18 6.05
N TYR A 438 42.06 -19.87 5.84
CA TYR A 438 41.92 -18.85 6.89
C TYR A 438 40.76 -17.94 6.53
N ARG A 439 39.90 -17.68 7.52
CA ARG A 439 38.78 -16.75 7.40
C ARG A 439 39.21 -15.37 7.89
N PHE A 440 38.94 -14.37 7.07
CA PHE A 440 39.00 -12.95 7.42
C PHE A 440 37.58 -12.42 7.51
N THR A 441 37.27 -11.64 8.53
CA THR A 441 35.94 -11.07 8.75
C THR A 441 36.02 -9.54 8.80
N PHE A 442 35.30 -8.90 7.90
CA PHE A 442 35.23 -7.45 7.79
C PHE A 442 33.97 -6.97 8.51
N GLU A 443 34.10 -6.75 9.81
CA GLU A 443 32.99 -6.37 10.69
C GLU A 443 32.62 -4.88 10.55
N ASN A 444 31.37 -4.54 10.91
CA ASN A 444 30.79 -3.19 10.94
C ASN A 444 30.61 -2.54 9.56
N LEU A 445 30.36 -3.33 8.52
CA LEU A 445 30.01 -2.81 7.19
C LEU A 445 28.53 -2.40 7.11
N GLY A 446 27.67 -3.09 7.86
CA GLY A 446 26.21 -2.96 7.81
C GLY A 446 25.70 -1.55 8.14
N SER A 447 25.04 -0.94 7.15
CA SER A 447 24.45 0.42 7.08
C SER A 447 25.39 1.61 6.82
N GLY A 448 26.70 1.39 6.68
CA GLY A 448 27.67 2.49 6.55
C GLY A 448 28.30 2.69 5.17
N VAL A 449 28.29 1.67 4.30
CA VAL A 449 29.04 1.67 3.04
C VAL A 449 28.08 1.48 1.86
N GLU A 450 27.65 2.61 1.32
CA GLU A 450 26.99 2.70 0.02
C GLU A 450 28.04 2.59 -1.09
N LEU A 451 27.79 1.66 -2.01
CA LEU A 451 28.56 1.48 -3.22
C LEU A 451 27.95 2.40 -4.28
N ASP A 452 28.42 3.64 -4.29
CA ASP A 452 28.17 4.63 -5.34
C ASP A 452 28.37 4.07 -6.77
N TYR A 453 27.79 4.75 -7.75
CA TYR A 453 27.90 4.36 -9.15
C TYR A 453 29.34 4.43 -9.69
N GLY A 454 29.84 3.31 -10.25
CA GLY A 454 31.03 3.29 -11.11
C GLY A 454 32.38 3.04 -10.41
N LYS A 455 32.39 2.36 -9.27
CA LYS A 455 33.62 1.85 -8.62
C LYS A 455 33.53 0.33 -8.42
N GLU A 456 34.67 -0.33 -8.49
CA GLU A 456 34.81 -1.78 -8.34
C GLU A 456 35.00 -2.16 -6.86
N ILE A 457 34.42 -3.29 -6.44
CA ILE A 457 34.81 -3.94 -5.18
C ILE A 457 36.19 -4.59 -5.37
N GLY A 458 37.05 -4.54 -4.35
CA GLY A 458 38.40 -5.09 -4.41
C GLY A 458 38.78 -5.85 -3.14
N PHE A 459 39.75 -6.76 -3.27
CA PHE A 459 40.34 -7.51 -2.16
C PHE A 459 41.86 -7.40 -2.22
N SER A 460 42.50 -7.08 -1.09
CA SER A 460 43.96 -7.05 -0.97
C SER A 460 44.43 -7.98 0.15
N LEU A 461 45.60 -8.59 -0.06
CA LEU A 461 46.27 -9.47 0.88
C LEU A 461 47.75 -9.11 0.99
N SER A 462 48.22 -8.86 2.20
CA SER A 462 49.61 -8.46 2.48
C SER A 462 50.13 -9.09 3.78
N LEU A 463 51.45 -9.12 3.93
CA LEU A 463 52.11 -9.55 5.17
C LEU A 463 52.52 -8.31 5.99
N GLU A 464 52.07 -8.19 7.24
CA GLU A 464 52.37 -7.00 8.06
C GLU A 464 53.83 -6.98 8.55
N ASN A 465 54.43 -8.15 8.80
CA ASN A 465 55.79 -8.25 9.36
C ASN A 465 56.77 -9.02 8.45
N THR A 466 57.62 -8.28 7.75
CA THR A 466 58.48 -8.86 6.70
C THR A 466 59.82 -9.41 7.18
N SER A 467 60.17 -9.28 8.47
CA SER A 467 61.51 -9.64 8.95
C SER A 467 61.78 -11.16 8.88
N ASN A 468 62.72 -11.54 8.01
CA ASN A 468 63.23 -12.91 7.79
C ASN A 468 62.24 -13.93 7.21
N VAL A 469 61.18 -13.49 6.53
CA VAL A 469 60.09 -14.36 6.04
C VAL A 469 60.39 -15.10 4.72
N ASN A 470 61.55 -14.84 4.10
CA ASN A 470 62.09 -15.61 2.97
C ASN A 470 63.36 -16.38 3.39
N SER A 471 63.23 -17.34 4.31
CA SER A 471 64.36 -18.15 4.78
C SER A 471 64.03 -19.64 4.80
N LEU A 472 65.02 -20.51 4.97
CA LEU A 472 64.79 -21.96 5.08
C LEU A 472 63.82 -22.34 6.22
N LEU A 473 63.60 -21.45 7.19
CA LEU A 473 62.80 -21.66 8.38
C LEU A 473 61.47 -20.90 8.36
N ARG A 474 61.28 -19.97 7.41
CA ARG A 474 60.13 -19.07 7.35
C ARG A 474 59.72 -18.84 5.89
N SER A 475 58.44 -19.08 5.56
CA SER A 475 57.84 -18.81 4.26
C SER A 475 56.32 -18.67 4.39
N VAL A 476 55.68 -17.86 3.54
CA VAL A 476 54.22 -17.69 3.54
C VAL A 476 53.73 -17.42 2.12
N ASN A 477 52.83 -18.27 1.63
CA ASN A 477 52.26 -18.19 0.30
C ASN A 477 50.73 -18.26 0.38
N ALA A 478 50.03 -17.50 -0.45
CA ALA A 478 48.60 -17.68 -0.69
C ALA A 478 48.37 -18.50 -1.96
N PHE A 479 47.46 -19.46 -1.90
CA PHE A 479 47.03 -20.29 -3.04
C PHE A 479 45.63 -19.90 -3.48
N TYR A 480 45.40 -19.79 -4.78
CA TYR A 480 44.13 -19.35 -5.37
C TYR A 480 43.98 -19.87 -6.82
N ASP A 481 42.83 -19.62 -7.44
CA ASP A 481 42.52 -19.96 -8.85
C ASP A 481 42.70 -21.45 -9.21
N SER A 482 42.23 -22.35 -8.34
CA SER A 482 42.12 -23.80 -8.64
C SER A 482 40.99 -24.46 -7.87
N ASN A 483 40.58 -25.66 -8.30
CA ASN A 483 39.50 -26.42 -7.69
C ASN A 483 39.77 -26.76 -6.20
N ASP A 484 41.03 -27.08 -5.88
CA ASP A 484 41.45 -27.46 -4.52
C ASP A 484 41.71 -26.24 -3.61
N TYR A 485 41.93 -25.06 -4.20
CA TYR A 485 42.25 -23.81 -3.50
C TYR A 485 41.45 -22.64 -4.09
N ALA A 486 40.13 -22.68 -3.90
CA ALA A 486 39.19 -21.66 -4.36
C ALA A 486 39.11 -20.50 -3.36
N SER A 487 40.20 -19.74 -3.21
CA SER A 487 40.20 -18.54 -2.37
C SER A 487 39.14 -17.54 -2.85
N MET A 488 38.34 -16.98 -1.93
CA MET A 488 37.14 -16.21 -2.26
C MET A 488 36.85 -15.07 -1.27
N LEU A 489 36.04 -14.10 -1.72
CA LEU A 489 35.44 -13.00 -0.97
C LEU A 489 33.92 -13.10 -1.07
N SER A 490 33.21 -13.12 0.05
CA SER A 490 31.75 -13.16 0.14
C SER A 490 31.21 -11.94 0.88
N PHE A 491 30.15 -11.33 0.35
CA PHE A 491 29.47 -10.16 0.94
C PHE A 491 28.02 -10.08 0.45
N SER A 492 27.15 -9.40 1.21
CA SER A 492 25.78 -9.15 0.77
C SER A 492 25.56 -7.68 0.49
N ILE A 493 24.91 -7.38 -0.64
CA ILE A 493 24.51 -6.07 -1.11
C ILE A 493 22.98 -5.96 -1.12
N SER A 494 22.41 -4.78 -1.05
CA SER A 494 21.04 -4.54 -1.50
C SER A 494 21.00 -3.28 -2.33
N GLU A 495 19.93 -3.11 -3.10
CA GLU A 495 19.56 -1.82 -3.66
C GLU A 495 19.54 -0.72 -2.58
N THR A 496 19.94 0.48 -2.98
CA THR A 496 19.87 1.67 -2.14
C THR A 496 18.45 2.24 -2.12
N ASP A 497 18.07 2.88 -1.02
CA ASP A 497 16.69 3.31 -0.68
C ASP A 497 16.67 4.83 -0.45
N HIS A 498 17.14 5.56 -1.46
CA HIS A 498 17.17 7.04 -1.43
C HIS A 498 16.11 7.63 -2.34
N ILE A 499 15.21 6.81 -2.90
CA ILE A 499 14.11 7.24 -3.75
C ILE A 499 12.82 6.65 -3.22
N SER A 500 11.79 7.49 -3.10
CA SER A 500 10.44 7.03 -2.83
C SER A 500 9.44 7.69 -3.78
N VAL A 501 8.44 6.93 -4.21
CA VAL A 501 7.33 7.43 -5.01
C VAL A 501 6.00 7.28 -4.26
N SER A 502 5.19 8.31 -4.35
CA SER A 502 3.78 8.25 -3.96
C SER A 502 2.96 9.01 -4.97
N GLY A 503 1.65 8.76 -5.04
CA GLY A 503 0.84 9.48 -6.01
C GLY A 503 -0.64 9.34 -5.77
N SER A 504 -1.39 10.15 -6.51
CA SER A 504 -2.85 10.12 -6.52
C SER A 504 -3.36 10.18 -7.95
N SER A 505 -4.45 9.47 -8.20
CA SER A 505 -5.17 9.49 -9.47
C SER A 505 -6.31 10.51 -9.47
N SER A 506 -6.60 11.02 -10.66
CA SER A 506 -7.80 11.75 -11.00
C SER A 506 -8.39 11.14 -12.28
N PRO A 507 -9.59 10.52 -12.22
CA PRO A 507 -10.42 10.30 -11.04
C PRO A 507 -9.80 9.28 -10.05
N SER A 508 -10.15 9.40 -8.76
CA SER A 508 -9.51 8.64 -7.68
C SER A 508 -9.78 7.13 -7.72
N ASP A 509 -10.88 6.71 -8.35
CA ASP A 509 -11.22 5.30 -8.56
C ASP A 509 -10.63 4.71 -9.85
N GLY A 510 -9.95 5.53 -10.66
CA GLY A 510 -9.36 5.12 -11.94
C GLY A 510 -10.40 4.75 -13.01
N LYS A 511 -11.69 5.05 -12.80
CA LYS A 511 -12.77 4.69 -13.73
C LYS A 511 -13.08 5.85 -14.67
N ILE A 512 -13.06 5.57 -15.96
CA ILE A 512 -13.31 6.56 -17.02
C ILE A 512 -14.29 6.03 -18.07
N ILE A 513 -14.79 6.93 -18.91
CA ILE A 513 -15.50 6.54 -20.14
C ILE A 513 -14.52 6.38 -21.30
N VAL A 514 -15.00 5.77 -22.37
CA VAL A 514 -14.23 5.63 -23.63
C VAL A 514 -13.76 7.00 -24.15
N GLY A 515 -12.45 7.11 -24.42
CA GLY A 515 -11.81 8.32 -24.94
C GLY A 515 -11.38 9.34 -23.87
N ASP A 516 -11.69 9.10 -22.60
CA ASP A 516 -11.19 9.91 -21.48
C ASP A 516 -9.82 9.40 -20.99
N ILE A 517 -9.28 10.10 -19.99
CA ILE A 517 -7.95 9.87 -19.42
C ILE A 517 -8.01 9.71 -17.90
N VAL A 518 -7.16 8.85 -17.36
CA VAL A 518 -6.79 8.88 -15.93
C VAL A 518 -5.45 9.58 -15.82
N THR A 519 -5.38 10.60 -14.98
CA THR A 519 -4.13 11.32 -14.70
C THR A 519 -3.64 10.96 -13.31
N TYR A 520 -2.38 10.54 -13.22
CA TYR A 520 -1.66 10.31 -11.98
C TYR A 520 -0.63 11.42 -11.79
N ASP A 521 -0.70 12.10 -10.66
CA ASP A 521 0.37 12.98 -10.21
C ASP A 521 1.20 12.23 -9.19
N LEU A 522 2.42 11.88 -9.59
CA LEU A 522 3.38 11.13 -8.81
C LEU A 522 4.40 12.09 -8.20
N GLU A 523 4.55 12.04 -6.88
CA GLU A 523 5.55 12.76 -6.11
C GLU A 523 6.74 11.82 -5.88
N ILE A 524 7.84 12.08 -6.57
CA ILE A 524 9.10 11.34 -6.45
C ILE A 524 10.03 12.15 -5.57
N ASN A 525 10.48 11.56 -4.47
CA ASN A 525 11.36 12.18 -3.49
C ASN A 525 12.73 11.50 -3.51
N SER A 526 13.78 12.30 -3.26
CA SER A 526 15.11 11.75 -2.97
C SER A 526 15.81 12.56 -1.89
N ASP A 527 16.42 11.87 -0.92
CA ASP A 527 17.23 12.48 0.14
C ASP A 527 18.64 12.86 -0.35
N LEU A 528 19.11 12.29 -1.47
CA LEU A 528 20.39 12.61 -2.13
C LEU A 528 20.21 13.30 -3.50
N GLU A 529 21.28 13.90 -4.01
CA GLU A 529 21.28 14.45 -5.37
C GLU A 529 21.31 13.30 -6.39
N ASP A 530 20.38 13.28 -7.34
CA ASP A 530 20.25 12.17 -8.27
C ASP A 530 19.71 12.60 -9.66
N SER A 531 19.88 11.71 -10.64
CA SER A 531 19.30 11.75 -11.98
C SER A 531 18.34 10.58 -12.14
N ILE A 532 17.04 10.89 -12.17
CA ILE A 532 15.95 9.91 -12.19
C ILE A 532 15.42 9.72 -13.60
N SER A 533 15.15 8.47 -13.97
CA SER A 533 14.41 8.05 -15.16
C SER A 533 13.13 7.32 -14.73
N VAL A 534 12.02 7.60 -15.41
CA VAL A 534 10.73 6.96 -15.15
C VAL A 534 10.32 6.16 -16.38
N GLY A 535 10.19 4.85 -16.20
CA GLY A 535 9.85 3.88 -17.24
C GLY A 535 8.59 3.09 -16.91
N ILE A 536 8.08 2.36 -17.91
CA ILE A 536 7.05 1.35 -17.70
C ILE A 536 7.76 0.01 -17.67
N LEU A 537 7.48 -0.82 -16.67
CA LEU A 537 8.03 -2.17 -16.60
C LEU A 537 7.47 -2.99 -17.76
N ASP A 538 8.33 -3.46 -18.67
CA ASP A 538 7.94 -4.07 -19.95
C ASP A 538 6.97 -5.27 -19.81
N SER A 539 7.05 -6.02 -18.71
CA SER A 539 6.14 -7.14 -18.40
C SER A 539 4.72 -6.71 -18.02
N SER A 540 4.50 -5.43 -17.71
CA SER A 540 3.21 -4.89 -17.27
C SER A 540 2.45 -4.10 -18.33
N PHE A 541 2.99 -3.97 -19.54
CA PHE A 541 2.30 -3.27 -20.64
C PHE A 541 2.50 -3.97 -21.99
N GLU A 542 1.67 -4.98 -22.21
CA GLU A 542 1.80 -5.90 -23.35
C GLU A 542 1.32 -5.29 -24.68
N SER A 543 1.63 -5.98 -25.79
CA SER A 543 1.27 -5.49 -27.14
C SER A 543 -0.23 -5.38 -27.37
N ALA A 544 -1.05 -6.22 -26.70
CA ALA A 544 -2.50 -6.17 -26.80
C ALA A 544 -3.07 -4.91 -26.12
N GLU A 545 -2.54 -4.52 -24.97
CA GLU A 545 -2.98 -3.34 -24.22
C GLU A 545 -2.65 -2.04 -24.99
N LYS A 546 -1.54 -2.03 -25.73
CA LYS A 546 -1.13 -0.92 -26.62
C LYS A 546 -2.11 -0.66 -27.77
N GLU A 547 -3.03 -1.59 -28.08
CA GLU A 547 -4.11 -1.34 -29.05
C GLU A 547 -5.26 -0.51 -28.45
N PHE A 548 -5.43 -0.56 -27.13
CA PHE A 548 -6.57 0.02 -26.40
C PHE A 548 -6.20 1.19 -25.49
N TRP A 549 -4.92 1.32 -25.13
CA TRP A 549 -4.43 2.31 -24.20
C TRP A 549 -3.17 3.01 -24.72
N ASP A 550 -3.10 4.31 -24.46
CA ASP A 550 -1.89 5.11 -24.64
C ASP A 550 -1.40 5.62 -23.29
N VAL A 551 -0.09 5.58 -23.06
CA VAL A 551 0.53 5.97 -21.79
C VAL A 551 1.58 7.05 -22.06
N SER A 552 1.43 8.20 -21.42
CA SER A 552 2.39 9.29 -21.51
C SER A 552 2.94 9.69 -20.14
N ILE A 553 4.26 9.81 -20.03
CA ILE A 553 4.99 10.16 -18.81
C ILE A 553 5.70 11.51 -19.02
N SER A 554 5.52 12.46 -18.11
CA SER A 554 6.10 13.80 -18.23
C SER A 554 6.50 14.40 -16.87
N PRO A 555 7.79 14.75 -16.66
CA PRO A 555 8.93 14.40 -17.51
C PRO A 555 9.33 12.92 -17.37
N PRO A 556 9.84 12.26 -18.44
CA PRO A 556 10.32 10.87 -18.37
C PRO A 556 11.70 10.74 -17.72
N SER A 557 12.44 11.84 -17.58
CA SER A 557 13.69 11.91 -16.81
C SER A 557 13.96 13.32 -16.31
N PHE A 558 14.64 13.45 -15.18
CA PHE A 558 14.94 14.73 -14.54
C PHE A 558 16.08 14.57 -13.51
N SER A 559 16.67 15.70 -13.09
CA SER A 559 17.62 15.74 -11.96
C SER A 559 16.92 16.30 -10.72
N ILE A 560 17.21 15.72 -9.57
CA ILE A 560 16.66 16.10 -8.27
C ILE A 560 17.83 16.44 -7.34
N ASN A 561 17.69 17.51 -6.54
CA ASN A 561 18.69 17.85 -5.53
C ASN A 561 18.46 17.00 -4.27
N SER A 562 19.46 16.92 -3.38
CA SER A 562 19.31 16.32 -2.05
C SER A 562 18.14 16.93 -1.26
N ASP A 563 17.40 16.07 -0.56
CA ASP A 563 16.10 16.33 0.09
C ASP A 563 15.07 16.99 -0.85
N GLY A 564 15.15 16.65 -2.14
CA GLY A 564 14.33 17.21 -3.19
C GLY A 564 13.07 16.39 -3.47
N THR A 565 12.09 17.07 -4.07
CA THR A 565 10.84 16.47 -4.54
C THR A 565 10.59 16.93 -5.97
N GLN A 566 10.18 16.01 -6.84
CA GLN A 566 9.75 16.31 -8.20
C GLN A 566 8.42 15.62 -8.49
N THR A 567 7.49 16.38 -9.06
CA THR A 567 6.22 15.82 -9.57
C THR A 567 6.39 15.33 -11.00
N VAL A 568 5.93 14.11 -11.26
CA VAL A 568 5.80 13.49 -12.59
C VAL A 568 4.33 13.21 -12.84
N THR A 569 3.83 13.69 -13.97
CA THR A 569 2.45 13.41 -14.39
C THR A 569 2.45 12.26 -15.37
N VAL A 570 1.62 11.25 -15.09
CA VAL A 570 1.40 10.07 -15.95
C VAL A 570 -0.04 10.07 -16.40
N THR A 571 -0.26 9.92 -17.70
CA THR A 571 -1.62 9.92 -18.28
C THR A 571 -1.88 8.59 -18.97
N LEU A 572 -2.95 7.92 -18.55
CA LEU A 572 -3.47 6.69 -19.16
C LEU A 572 -4.70 7.07 -19.99
N SER A 573 -4.61 6.93 -21.31
CA SER A 573 -5.65 7.37 -22.24
C SER A 573 -6.33 6.18 -22.89
N SER A 574 -7.66 6.12 -22.82
CA SER A 574 -8.42 5.08 -23.52
C SER A 574 -8.51 5.40 -25.02
N LEU A 575 -8.07 4.46 -25.85
CA LEU A 575 -8.18 4.51 -27.32
C LEU A 575 -9.42 3.78 -27.85
N GLY A 576 -10.24 3.23 -26.95
CA GLY A 576 -11.48 2.55 -27.32
C GLY A 576 -12.40 3.45 -28.16
N THR A 577 -13.22 2.83 -29.01
CA THR A 577 -14.22 3.56 -29.83
C THR A 577 -15.58 2.88 -29.87
N SER A 578 -15.74 1.76 -29.15
CA SER A 578 -16.97 0.95 -29.16
C SER A 578 -17.34 0.51 -27.75
N LEU A 579 -18.55 -0.05 -27.60
CA LEU A 579 -19.02 -0.61 -26.33
C LEU A 579 -18.18 -1.79 -25.82
N VAL A 580 -17.41 -2.46 -26.69
CA VAL A 580 -16.50 -3.55 -26.28
C VAL A 580 -15.49 -3.08 -25.24
N ALA A 581 -15.07 -1.82 -25.29
CA ALA A 581 -14.11 -1.28 -24.33
C ALA A 581 -14.60 -1.29 -22.87
N TYR A 582 -15.91 -1.40 -22.61
CA TYR A 582 -16.47 -1.53 -21.26
C TYR A 582 -16.52 -2.98 -20.77
N GLU A 583 -16.18 -3.95 -21.62
CA GLU A 583 -16.14 -5.39 -21.29
C GLU A 583 -14.70 -5.89 -21.10
N GLU A 584 -13.70 -5.05 -21.37
CA GLU A 584 -12.28 -5.38 -21.21
C GLU A 584 -11.85 -5.29 -19.75
N ASP A 585 -10.85 -6.09 -19.38
CA ASP A 585 -10.27 -6.03 -18.04
C ASP A 585 -9.59 -4.67 -17.78
N PRO A 586 -9.55 -4.18 -16.52
CA PRO A 586 -8.84 -2.96 -16.17
C PRO A 586 -7.36 -3.03 -16.55
N LEU A 587 -6.84 -1.94 -17.14
CA LEU A 587 -5.40 -1.77 -17.36
C LEU A 587 -4.68 -1.72 -16.02
N GLN A 588 -3.61 -2.50 -15.88
CA GLN A 588 -2.72 -2.46 -14.72
C GLN A 588 -1.27 -2.36 -15.20
N ILE A 589 -0.66 -1.18 -15.06
CA ILE A 589 0.74 -0.97 -15.40
C ILE A 589 1.57 -0.74 -14.14
N THR A 590 2.83 -1.17 -14.16
CA THR A 590 3.81 -0.87 -13.11
C THR A 590 4.84 0.11 -13.67
N LEU A 591 5.02 1.23 -13.00
CA LEU A 591 6.10 2.16 -13.32
C LEU A 591 7.34 1.86 -12.49
N GLU A 592 8.48 1.96 -13.14
CA GLU A 592 9.81 1.90 -12.52
C GLU A 592 10.41 3.30 -12.43
N ILE A 593 10.85 3.67 -11.23
CA ILE A 593 11.54 4.93 -10.96
C ILE A 593 12.99 4.56 -10.65
N ILE A 594 13.88 4.87 -11.59
CA ILE A 594 15.28 4.45 -11.55
C ILE A 594 16.15 5.68 -11.36
N GLY A 595 16.90 5.76 -10.25
CA GLY A 595 18.00 6.70 -10.06
C GLY A 595 19.34 6.01 -9.87
N ASN A 596 20.40 6.79 -9.67
CA ASN A 596 21.72 6.29 -9.30
C ASN A 596 21.81 5.99 -7.80
N THR A 597 20.93 6.58 -6.99
CA THR A 597 20.91 6.45 -5.53
C THR A 597 19.74 5.60 -5.03
N GLY A 598 18.79 5.22 -5.89
CA GLY A 598 17.72 4.30 -5.47
C GLY A 598 16.83 3.80 -6.58
N TYR A 599 15.86 2.98 -6.19
CA TYR A 599 14.85 2.38 -7.06
C TYR A 599 13.52 2.26 -6.31
N ASP A 600 12.42 2.62 -6.96
CA ASP A 600 11.08 2.40 -6.43
C ASP A 600 10.09 2.09 -7.55
N THR A 601 8.95 1.49 -7.21
CA THR A 601 7.89 1.13 -8.16
C THR A 601 6.52 1.56 -7.67
N ILE A 602 5.62 1.85 -8.61
CA ILE A 602 4.21 2.11 -8.29
C ILE A 602 3.30 1.50 -9.35
N GLN A 603 2.24 0.85 -8.88
CA GLN A 603 1.21 0.27 -9.75
C GLN A 603 0.13 1.32 -10.04
N LEU A 604 -0.20 1.50 -11.32
CA LEU A 604 -1.25 2.39 -11.79
C LEU A 604 -2.36 1.57 -12.44
N THR A 605 -3.60 1.94 -12.20
CA THR A 605 -4.78 1.26 -12.75
C THR A 605 -5.68 2.22 -13.53
N ALA A 606 -6.27 1.74 -14.62
CA ALA A 606 -7.34 2.46 -15.32
C ALA A 606 -8.38 1.49 -15.87
N GLU A 607 -9.66 1.84 -15.73
CA GLU A 607 -10.78 1.02 -16.18
C GLU A 607 -11.73 1.86 -17.03
N VAL A 608 -12.14 1.36 -18.19
CA VAL A 608 -13.28 1.91 -18.91
C VAL A 608 -14.54 1.26 -18.34
N SER A 609 -15.32 2.02 -17.57
CA SER A 609 -16.38 1.47 -16.72
C SER A 609 -17.73 2.16 -16.95
N ASP A 610 -18.83 1.40 -16.84
CA ASP A 610 -20.19 1.97 -16.96
C ASP A 610 -20.60 2.78 -15.72
N ASP A 611 -19.88 2.59 -14.60
CA ASP A 611 -19.98 3.43 -13.40
C ASP A 611 -19.54 4.88 -13.64
N ALA A 612 -18.63 5.13 -14.59
CA ALA A 612 -18.17 6.47 -14.94
C ALA A 612 -19.17 7.23 -15.84
N VAL A 613 -20.26 6.59 -16.25
CA VAL A 613 -21.26 7.14 -17.16
C VAL A 613 -22.26 7.98 -16.38
N ILE A 614 -22.37 9.25 -16.75
CA ILE A 614 -23.42 10.13 -16.27
C ILE A 614 -24.62 9.96 -17.20
N TYR A 615 -25.72 9.45 -16.66
CA TYR A 615 -26.98 9.30 -17.38
C TYR A 615 -27.77 10.61 -17.31
N ASP A 616 -28.14 11.20 -18.45
CA ASP A 616 -28.86 12.48 -18.51
C ASP A 616 -29.80 12.55 -19.72
N THR A 617 -30.92 13.25 -19.56
CA THR A 617 -31.97 13.40 -20.58
C THR A 617 -32.40 14.86 -20.72
N ILE A 618 -32.27 15.40 -21.93
CA ILE A 618 -32.73 16.76 -22.24
C ILE A 618 -34.07 16.72 -22.95
N ILE A 619 -35.06 17.45 -22.44
CA ILE A 619 -36.40 17.58 -23.04
C ILE A 619 -36.57 19.00 -23.60
N LYS A 620 -36.75 19.12 -24.92
CA LYS A 620 -37.13 20.38 -25.56
C LYS A 620 -38.66 20.48 -25.61
N LYS A 621 -39.22 21.40 -24.83
CA LYS A 621 -40.67 21.64 -24.78
C LYS A 621 -41.20 22.45 -25.97
N PRO A 622 -42.42 22.17 -26.45
CA PRO A 622 -43.13 23.03 -27.39
C PRO A 622 -43.66 24.31 -26.72
N SER A 623 -44.06 25.30 -27.52
CA SER A 623 -44.65 26.56 -27.04
C SER A 623 -46.08 26.38 -26.54
N ASP A 624 -46.50 27.22 -25.59
CA ASP A 624 -47.87 27.30 -25.08
C ASP A 624 -48.87 27.65 -26.20
N ARG A 625 -50.11 27.14 -26.12
CA ARG A 625 -51.11 27.27 -27.19
C ARG A 625 -52.53 27.54 -26.68
N LYS A 626 -53.37 28.10 -27.56
CA LYS A 626 -54.82 28.19 -27.36
C LYS A 626 -55.51 27.08 -28.16
N ILE A 627 -56.43 26.36 -27.54
CA ILE A 627 -57.07 25.17 -28.12
C ILE A 627 -58.59 25.32 -28.03
N VAL A 628 -59.30 24.98 -29.11
CA VAL A 628 -60.75 25.03 -29.15
C VAL A 628 -61.34 23.82 -28.41
N HIS A 629 -62.30 24.00 -27.49
CA HIS A 629 -62.99 22.87 -26.86
C HIS A 629 -63.68 21.98 -27.91
N GLY A 630 -63.76 20.68 -27.65
CA GLY A 630 -64.21 19.71 -28.65
C GLY A 630 -63.20 19.39 -29.75
N THR A 631 -61.98 19.98 -29.73
CA THR A 631 -60.90 19.63 -30.65
C THR A 631 -59.74 18.93 -29.92
N ASN A 632 -59.00 18.11 -30.65
CA ASN A 632 -57.81 17.44 -30.14
C ASN A 632 -56.57 18.23 -30.61
N GLU A 633 -55.61 18.44 -29.72
CA GLU A 633 -54.35 19.13 -30.04
C GLU A 633 -53.17 18.21 -29.73
N THR A 634 -52.19 18.19 -30.63
CA THR A 634 -50.96 17.39 -30.48
C THR A 634 -49.76 18.27 -30.17
N PHE A 635 -49.09 17.99 -29.06
CA PHE A 635 -47.83 18.59 -28.63
C PHE A 635 -46.66 17.66 -28.92
N SER A 636 -45.69 18.13 -29.71
CA SER A 636 -44.47 17.37 -30.01
C SER A 636 -43.33 17.81 -29.09
N PHE A 637 -42.85 16.89 -28.26
CA PHE A 637 -41.68 17.08 -27.40
C PHE A 637 -40.49 16.35 -28.02
N VAL A 638 -39.31 16.98 -27.99
CA VAL A 638 -38.08 16.37 -28.50
C VAL A 638 -37.23 15.94 -27.32
N ILE A 639 -36.95 14.64 -27.25
CA ILE A 639 -36.19 13.98 -26.18
C ILE A 639 -34.81 13.67 -26.73
N LYS A 640 -33.76 14.13 -26.04
CA LYS A 640 -32.37 13.90 -26.43
C LYS A 640 -31.68 13.05 -25.36
N ASN A 641 -31.05 11.95 -25.79
CA ASN A 641 -30.13 11.20 -24.93
C ASN A 641 -28.87 12.05 -24.73
N ASN A 642 -28.62 12.49 -23.50
CA ASN A 642 -27.47 13.30 -23.11
C ASN A 642 -26.50 12.54 -22.20
N ASN A 643 -26.58 11.21 -22.14
CA ASN A 643 -25.61 10.37 -21.44
C ASN A 643 -24.17 10.68 -21.89
N THR A 644 -23.20 10.54 -20.99
CA THR A 644 -21.77 10.57 -21.36
C THR A 644 -21.31 9.24 -21.97
N GLY A 645 -20.16 9.22 -22.63
CA GLY A 645 -19.63 8.01 -23.29
C GLY A 645 -20.46 7.55 -24.50
N LEU A 646 -20.68 6.24 -24.60
CA LEU A 646 -21.33 5.58 -25.75
C LEU A 646 -22.68 4.93 -25.40
N TRP A 647 -23.22 5.19 -24.21
CA TRP A 647 -24.35 4.44 -23.68
C TRP A 647 -25.70 4.92 -24.23
N LYS A 648 -26.34 4.04 -24.99
CA LYS A 648 -27.69 4.23 -25.51
C LYS A 648 -28.70 4.25 -24.36
N ASN A 649 -29.80 4.98 -24.56
CA ASN A 649 -30.86 5.08 -23.57
C ASN A 649 -32.20 4.68 -24.16
N SER A 650 -33.07 4.12 -23.33
CA SER A 650 -34.43 3.74 -23.69
C SER A 650 -35.38 4.46 -22.76
N PHE A 651 -36.49 4.97 -23.28
CA PHE A 651 -37.41 5.84 -22.57
C PHE A 651 -38.81 5.25 -22.50
N ILE A 652 -39.49 5.53 -21.38
CA ILE A 652 -40.94 5.34 -21.22
C ILE A 652 -41.56 6.72 -21.09
N PHE A 653 -42.62 6.97 -21.86
CA PHE A 653 -43.29 8.25 -21.89
C PHE A 653 -44.68 8.12 -21.28
N SER A 654 -45.00 9.02 -20.37
CA SER A 654 -46.36 9.18 -19.84
C SER A 654 -46.71 10.67 -19.78
N ALA A 655 -48.00 10.97 -19.87
CA ALA A 655 -48.46 12.34 -19.80
C ALA A 655 -49.78 12.41 -19.04
N ASN A 656 -50.02 13.56 -18.44
CA ASN A 656 -51.29 13.90 -17.80
C ASN A 656 -51.60 15.39 -17.97
N VAL A 657 -52.88 15.74 -17.88
CA VAL A 657 -53.31 17.13 -17.78
C VAL A 657 -53.90 17.34 -16.39
N ASP A 658 -53.73 18.52 -15.82
CA ASP A 658 -54.27 18.91 -14.51
C ASP A 658 -55.82 19.03 -14.47
N LYS A 659 -56.47 18.79 -15.61
CA LYS A 659 -57.92 18.64 -15.78
C LYS A 659 -58.25 17.19 -16.16
N ASN A 660 -59.53 16.81 -16.03
CA ASN A 660 -60.03 15.47 -16.41
C ASN A 660 -60.11 15.27 -17.95
N PHE A 661 -59.04 15.59 -18.68
CA PHE A 661 -58.93 15.33 -20.12
C PHE A 661 -58.20 14.02 -20.38
N SER A 662 -58.58 13.36 -21.46
CA SER A 662 -57.88 12.17 -21.94
C SER A 662 -56.65 12.59 -22.74
N VAL A 663 -55.54 11.87 -22.58
CA VAL A 663 -54.32 12.07 -23.38
C VAL A 663 -53.92 10.79 -24.07
N ILE A 664 -53.36 10.92 -25.27
CA ILE A 664 -52.74 9.85 -26.04
C ILE A 664 -51.27 10.21 -26.22
N VAL A 665 -50.37 9.33 -25.79
CA VAL A 665 -48.91 9.49 -25.95
C VAL A 665 -48.43 8.51 -27.02
N ASP A 666 -47.76 9.03 -28.05
CA ASP A 666 -47.22 8.22 -29.15
C ASP A 666 -45.80 8.68 -29.54
N PRO A 667 -44.78 7.81 -29.48
CA PRO A 667 -44.83 6.44 -28.95
C PRO A 667 -44.91 6.42 -27.41
N LEU A 668 -45.32 5.29 -26.83
CA LEU A 668 -45.27 5.07 -25.36
C LEU A 668 -43.85 4.73 -24.87
N THR A 669 -43.02 4.17 -25.74
CA THR A 669 -41.63 3.82 -25.45
C THR A 669 -40.75 4.06 -26.66
N PHE A 670 -39.49 4.40 -26.42
CA PHE A 670 -38.46 4.44 -27.45
C PHE A 670 -37.25 3.66 -26.94
N ASP A 671 -36.73 2.71 -27.72
CA ASP A 671 -35.60 1.89 -27.29
C ASP A 671 -34.32 2.24 -28.05
N ASN A 672 -33.18 2.20 -27.35
CA ASN A 672 -31.83 2.33 -27.90
C ASN A 672 -31.55 3.65 -28.64
N LEU A 673 -31.94 4.79 -28.07
CA LEU A 673 -31.54 6.10 -28.58
C LEU A 673 -30.03 6.32 -28.36
N GLU A 674 -29.29 6.47 -29.45
CA GLU A 674 -27.85 6.78 -29.39
C GLU A 674 -27.57 8.10 -28.65
N VAL A 675 -26.38 8.21 -28.06
CA VAL A 675 -25.93 9.43 -27.39
C VAL A 675 -25.95 10.62 -28.36
N LYS A 676 -26.43 11.78 -27.89
CA LYS A 676 -26.64 13.02 -28.65
C LYS A 676 -27.71 12.97 -29.74
N ASN A 677 -28.31 11.82 -30.02
CA ASN A 677 -29.45 11.72 -30.94
C ASN A 677 -30.76 12.12 -30.25
N GLU A 678 -31.76 12.45 -31.08
CA GLU A 678 -33.06 12.96 -30.64
C GLU A 678 -34.18 12.04 -31.14
N THR A 679 -35.22 11.90 -30.32
CA THR A 679 -36.51 11.30 -30.71
C THR A 679 -37.65 12.26 -30.39
N THR A 680 -38.80 12.06 -31.03
CA THR A 680 -39.98 12.91 -30.81
C THR A 680 -41.10 12.09 -30.21
N VAL A 681 -41.70 12.60 -29.13
CA VAL A 681 -42.93 12.07 -28.55
C VAL A 681 -44.07 13.07 -28.75
N ASN A 682 -45.17 12.57 -29.31
CA ASN A 682 -46.37 13.34 -29.57
C ASN A 682 -47.40 13.04 -28.49
N VAL A 683 -47.84 14.07 -27.77
CA VAL A 683 -48.92 13.97 -26.79
C VAL A 683 -50.15 14.67 -27.33
N THR A 684 -51.19 13.90 -27.63
CA THR A 684 -52.47 14.41 -28.11
C THR A 684 -53.45 14.52 -26.95
N VAL A 685 -53.85 15.75 -26.64
CA VAL A 685 -54.85 16.05 -25.60
C VAL A 685 -56.23 16.07 -26.24
N ILE A 686 -57.16 15.30 -25.69
CA ILE A 686 -58.56 15.20 -26.14
C ILE A 686 -59.40 16.10 -25.24
N ILE A 687 -59.88 17.21 -25.76
CA ILE A 687 -60.66 18.19 -25.02
C ILE A 687 -62.15 17.96 -25.28
N PRO A 688 -62.97 17.61 -24.26
CA PRO A 688 -64.42 17.43 -24.41
C PRO A 688 -65.15 18.67 -24.94
N GLU A 689 -66.26 18.46 -25.66
CA GLU A 689 -67.10 19.55 -26.23
C GLU A 689 -67.79 20.41 -25.16
N ASP A 690 -67.96 19.91 -23.93
CA ASP A 690 -68.60 20.62 -22.82
C ASP A 690 -67.62 21.38 -21.92
N THR A 691 -66.34 21.45 -22.30
CA THR A 691 -65.30 22.13 -21.51
C THR A 691 -65.50 23.65 -21.51
N GLU A 692 -65.60 24.26 -20.32
CA GLU A 692 -65.65 25.72 -20.16
C GLU A 692 -64.32 26.39 -20.55
N ILE A 693 -64.35 27.70 -20.82
CA ILE A 693 -63.13 28.48 -21.09
C ILE A 693 -62.28 28.50 -19.83
N ASP A 694 -61.11 27.85 -19.88
CA ASP A 694 -60.23 27.64 -18.73
C ASP A 694 -58.76 27.52 -19.15
N GLU A 695 -57.84 27.57 -18.19
CA GLU A 695 -56.43 27.24 -18.35
C GLU A 695 -56.17 25.80 -17.87
N ALA A 696 -55.33 25.08 -18.60
CA ALA A 696 -54.89 23.74 -18.25
C ALA A 696 -53.38 23.59 -18.47
N THR A 697 -52.77 22.65 -17.77
CA THR A 697 -51.33 22.35 -17.85
C THR A 697 -51.13 20.88 -18.20
N LEU A 698 -50.45 20.63 -19.31
CA LEU A 698 -49.98 19.31 -19.72
C LEU A 698 -48.60 19.06 -19.13
N THR A 699 -48.45 17.97 -18.39
CA THR A 699 -47.14 17.48 -17.92
C THR A 699 -46.78 16.22 -18.71
N LEU A 700 -45.58 16.21 -19.29
CA LEU A 700 -44.96 15.02 -19.85
C LEU A 700 -43.92 14.53 -18.85
N ALA A 701 -44.01 13.25 -18.47
CA ALA A 701 -43.00 12.53 -17.71
C ALA A 701 -42.24 11.56 -18.63
N VAL A 702 -40.91 11.62 -18.55
CA VAL A 702 -39.97 10.81 -19.32
C VAL A 702 -39.13 10.01 -18.35
N ILE A 703 -39.29 8.69 -18.34
CA ILE A 703 -38.51 7.79 -17.48
C ILE A 703 -37.43 7.14 -18.32
N SER A 704 -36.17 7.28 -17.91
CA SER A 704 -35.07 6.50 -18.49
C SER A 704 -35.12 5.07 -17.95
N LYS A 705 -35.19 4.07 -18.82
CA LYS A 705 -35.09 2.64 -18.43
C LYS A 705 -33.68 2.23 -17.95
N ARG A 706 -32.70 3.14 -18.01
CA ARG A 706 -31.31 2.86 -17.67
C ARG A 706 -30.92 3.42 -16.31
N SER A 707 -31.30 4.66 -16.00
CA SER A 707 -31.06 5.28 -14.69
C SER A 707 -32.26 5.19 -13.74
N ASP A 708 -33.43 4.77 -14.23
CA ASP A 708 -34.72 4.85 -13.54
C ASP A 708 -35.12 6.27 -13.10
N GLU A 709 -34.42 7.30 -13.60
CA GLU A 709 -34.74 8.70 -13.33
C GLU A 709 -35.92 9.17 -14.17
N GLU A 710 -36.74 10.01 -13.54
CA GLU A 710 -37.94 10.61 -14.13
C GLU A 710 -37.73 12.12 -14.36
N TYR A 711 -37.96 12.56 -15.58
CA TYR A 711 -37.85 13.94 -16.02
C TYR A 711 -39.22 14.48 -16.40
N GLU A 712 -39.64 15.58 -15.78
CA GLU A 712 -40.93 16.20 -16.06
C GLU A 712 -40.80 17.55 -16.77
N VAL A 713 -41.70 17.80 -17.72
CA VAL A 713 -41.82 19.12 -18.36
C VAL A 713 -43.28 19.52 -18.56
N GLN A 714 -43.56 20.80 -18.38
CA GLN A 714 -44.92 21.36 -18.40
C GLN A 714 -45.13 22.34 -19.56
N VAL A 715 -46.32 22.25 -20.18
CA VAL A 715 -46.81 23.15 -21.23
C VAL A 715 -48.19 23.66 -20.84
N ASN A 716 -48.39 24.97 -20.92
CA ASN A 716 -49.67 25.58 -20.58
C ASN A 716 -50.55 25.72 -21.82
N MET A 717 -51.85 25.49 -21.65
CA MET A 717 -52.86 25.64 -22.69
C MET A 717 -54.07 26.45 -22.23
N THR A 718 -54.62 27.27 -23.12
CA THR A 718 -55.86 28.02 -22.88
C THR A 718 -56.99 27.46 -23.74
N ILE A 719 -58.09 27.03 -23.13
CA ILE A 719 -59.22 26.41 -23.81
C ILE A 719 -60.23 27.50 -24.21
N ILE A 720 -60.67 27.50 -25.46
CA ILE A 720 -61.59 28.49 -26.03
C ILE A 720 -62.83 27.84 -26.66
N GLY A 721 -63.95 28.55 -26.73
CA GLY A 721 -65.19 28.07 -27.34
C GLY A 721 -65.08 27.75 -28.85
N ALA A 722 -65.86 26.77 -29.31
CA ALA A 722 -65.99 26.24 -30.66
C ALA A 722 -66.86 27.20 -31.44
N ASN A 723 -66.54 27.30 -32.72
CA ASN A 723 -67.09 28.29 -33.64
C ASN A 723 -68.61 28.50 -33.44
N ILE A 724 -68.92 29.70 -32.99
CA ILE A 724 -70.23 30.36 -32.85
C ILE A 724 -71.14 30.29 -34.10
N PHE A 725 -70.68 29.70 -35.21
CA PHE A 725 -71.28 29.80 -36.54
C PHE A 725 -72.41 28.79 -36.83
N GLU A 726 -72.40 27.58 -36.26
CA GLU A 726 -73.52 26.63 -36.47
C GLU A 726 -74.74 27.00 -35.61
N THR A 727 -74.53 27.41 -34.36
CA THR A 727 -75.59 27.87 -33.45
C THR A 727 -76.17 29.25 -33.83
N THR A 728 -75.39 30.13 -34.48
CA THR A 728 -75.94 31.40 -35.00
C THR A 728 -76.76 31.21 -36.26
N PHE A 729 -76.46 30.23 -37.11
CA PHE A 729 -77.20 30.07 -38.38
C PHE A 729 -78.65 29.66 -38.15
N ASP A 730 -78.90 28.71 -37.24
CA ASP A 730 -80.26 28.32 -36.83
C ASP A 730 -80.99 29.48 -36.13
N TYR A 731 -80.28 30.24 -35.27
CA TYR A 731 -80.82 31.44 -34.63
C TYR A 731 -81.21 32.53 -35.66
N PHE A 732 -80.42 32.71 -36.72
CA PHE A 732 -80.73 33.67 -37.78
C PHE A 732 -81.78 33.16 -38.77
N ASP A 733 -81.94 31.85 -38.93
CA ASP A 733 -83.01 31.26 -39.73
C ASP A 733 -84.39 31.40 -39.04
N ASP A 734 -84.43 31.25 -37.72
CA ASP A 734 -85.62 31.52 -36.89
C ASP A 734 -85.97 33.02 -36.87
N ILE A 735 -84.97 33.90 -36.76
CA ILE A 735 -85.20 35.37 -36.80
C ILE A 735 -85.64 35.82 -38.19
N ALA A 736 -85.05 35.28 -39.26
CA ALA A 736 -85.43 35.58 -40.63
C ALA A 736 -86.88 35.14 -40.95
N GLU A 737 -87.35 34.06 -40.32
CA GLU A 737 -88.76 33.65 -40.36
C GLU A 737 -89.66 34.64 -39.61
N SER A 738 -89.29 35.03 -38.38
CA SER A 738 -90.07 35.97 -37.56
C SER A 738 -90.22 37.38 -38.18
N LEU A 739 -89.25 37.80 -39.00
CA LEU A 739 -89.25 39.09 -39.70
C LEU A 739 -89.88 39.03 -41.10
N GLY A 740 -90.40 37.86 -41.52
CA GLY A 740 -91.04 37.66 -42.83
C GLY A 740 -90.07 37.69 -44.02
N LEU A 741 -88.77 37.55 -43.79
CA LEU A 741 -87.74 37.61 -44.85
C LEU A 741 -87.65 36.31 -45.65
N LYS A 742 -88.05 35.17 -45.07
CA LYS A 742 -88.15 33.87 -45.77
C LYS A 742 -89.15 33.92 -46.93
N ASP A 743 -90.25 34.66 -46.79
CA ASP A 743 -91.29 34.78 -47.84
C ASP A 743 -90.79 35.52 -49.10
N VAL A 744 -89.76 36.36 -48.96
CA VAL A 744 -89.23 37.20 -50.05
C VAL A 744 -87.93 36.64 -50.61
N LEU A 745 -87.07 36.04 -49.78
CA LEU A 745 -85.69 35.65 -50.14
C LEU A 745 -85.44 34.13 -50.09
N GLY A 746 -86.43 33.32 -49.67
CA GLY A 746 -86.33 31.87 -49.64
C GLY A 746 -85.23 31.36 -48.71
N SER A 747 -84.55 30.27 -49.10
CA SER A 747 -83.48 29.63 -48.31
C SER A 747 -82.23 30.50 -48.08
N TYR A 748 -82.17 31.69 -48.68
CA TYR A 748 -81.08 32.66 -48.49
C TYR A 748 -81.43 33.74 -47.46
N ALA A 749 -82.62 33.70 -46.84
CA ALA A 749 -83.06 34.72 -45.89
C ALA A 749 -82.17 34.82 -44.65
N ALA A 750 -81.76 33.68 -44.06
CA ALA A 750 -80.81 33.63 -42.96
C ALA A 750 -79.45 34.22 -43.36
N VAL A 751 -78.94 33.86 -44.54
CA VAL A 751 -77.67 34.37 -45.10
C VAL A 751 -77.71 35.88 -45.32
N PHE A 752 -78.83 36.41 -45.81
CA PHE A 752 -79.02 37.84 -46.02
C PHE A 752 -79.06 38.63 -44.70
N LEU A 753 -79.71 38.07 -43.67
CA LEU A 753 -79.75 38.68 -42.33
C LEU A 753 -78.36 38.70 -41.67
N VAL A 754 -77.61 37.60 -41.80
CA VAL A 754 -76.21 37.51 -41.38
C VAL A 754 -75.35 38.55 -42.10
N ALA A 755 -75.52 38.73 -43.41
CA ALA A 755 -74.77 39.73 -44.18
C ALA A 755 -75.05 41.17 -43.74
N ILE A 756 -76.30 41.53 -43.44
CA ILE A 756 -76.65 42.87 -42.92
C ILE A 756 -76.04 43.11 -41.55
N ILE A 757 -76.10 42.12 -40.66
CA ILE A 757 -75.50 42.20 -39.33
C ILE A 757 -73.99 42.28 -39.44
N PHE A 758 -73.37 41.51 -40.33
CA PHE A 758 -71.93 41.57 -40.57
C PHE A 758 -71.49 42.94 -41.07
N ILE A 759 -72.26 43.57 -41.98
CA ILE A 759 -72.01 44.94 -42.44
C ILE A 759 -72.19 45.94 -41.29
N ALA A 760 -73.22 45.80 -40.46
CA ALA A 760 -73.46 46.67 -39.31
C ALA A 760 -72.34 46.54 -38.25
N VAL A 761 -71.92 45.31 -37.93
CA VAL A 761 -70.82 45.01 -37.03
C VAL A 761 -69.50 45.52 -37.62
N PHE A 762 -69.27 45.38 -38.92
CA PHE A 762 -68.09 45.92 -39.58
C PHE A 762 -68.04 47.45 -39.48
N PHE A 763 -69.17 48.14 -39.64
CA PHE A 763 -69.25 49.59 -39.39
C PHE A 763 -69.02 49.95 -37.92
N ILE A 764 -69.54 49.15 -36.98
CA ILE A 764 -69.27 49.34 -35.54
C ILE A 764 -67.80 49.10 -35.24
N LEU A 765 -67.16 48.09 -35.82
CA LEU A 765 -65.74 47.80 -35.66
C LEU A 765 -64.87 48.90 -36.25
N ILE A 766 -65.23 49.46 -37.40
CA ILE A 766 -64.57 50.66 -37.95
C ILE A 766 -64.74 51.85 -37.00
N LEU A 767 -65.94 52.03 -36.42
CA LEU A 767 -66.22 53.13 -35.50
C LEU A 767 -65.49 52.95 -34.16
N VAL A 768 -65.40 51.72 -33.64
CA VAL A 768 -64.63 51.34 -32.46
C VAL A 768 -63.14 51.49 -32.74
N ALA A 769 -62.64 51.03 -33.89
CA ALA A 769 -61.25 51.24 -34.30
C ALA A 769 -60.93 52.73 -34.43
N PHE A 770 -61.83 53.54 -34.99
CA PHE A 770 -61.69 54.99 -35.04
C PHE A 770 -61.70 55.61 -33.63
N ILE A 771 -62.57 55.15 -32.75
CA ILE A 771 -62.61 55.61 -31.34
C ILE A 771 -61.36 55.15 -30.59
N LEU A 772 -60.79 53.98 -30.83
CA LEU A 772 -59.61 53.46 -30.13
C LEU A 772 -58.32 54.09 -30.64
N THR A 773 -58.16 54.27 -31.96
CA THR A 773 -56.95 54.82 -32.60
C THR A 773 -56.82 56.35 -32.50
N THR A 774 -57.88 57.07 -32.16
CA THR A 774 -57.85 58.55 -32.11
C THR A 774 -57.08 59.10 -30.90
N LYS A 775 -55.86 59.57 -31.12
CA LYS A 775 -55.01 60.21 -30.11
C LYS A 775 -55.49 61.62 -29.72
N TYR A 776 -55.21 62.07 -28.50
CA TYR A 776 -55.59 63.41 -28.00
C TYR A 776 -54.40 64.36 -27.79
N VAL A 777 -53.19 63.82 -27.73
CA VAL A 777 -51.93 64.55 -27.58
C VAL A 777 -50.84 63.74 -28.26
N ASP A 778 -49.87 64.40 -28.87
CA ASP A 778 -48.60 63.76 -29.23
C ASP A 778 -47.59 64.08 -28.13
N VAL A 779 -46.96 63.04 -27.60
CA VAL A 779 -45.90 63.12 -26.58
C VAL A 779 -44.58 62.85 -27.29
N ILE A 780 -43.70 63.85 -27.36
CA ILE A 780 -42.46 63.80 -28.14
C ILE A 780 -41.28 64.07 -27.21
N CYS A 781 -40.33 63.15 -27.15
CA CYS A 781 -39.04 63.34 -26.48
C CYS A 781 -37.95 62.97 -27.47
N LEU A 782 -37.07 63.91 -27.81
CA LEU A 782 -36.01 63.70 -28.80
C LEU A 782 -34.87 62.85 -28.23
N ASP A 783 -34.57 63.05 -26.95
CA ASP A 783 -33.50 62.37 -26.24
C ASP A 783 -34.11 61.51 -25.13
N ARG A 784 -34.27 60.21 -25.41
CA ARG A 784 -35.03 59.28 -24.57
C ARG A 784 -34.15 58.40 -23.69
N ILE A 785 -32.83 58.47 -23.85
CA ILE A 785 -31.86 57.64 -23.14
C ILE A 785 -30.79 58.57 -22.57
N LYS A 786 -30.61 58.55 -21.25
CA LYS A 786 -29.55 59.32 -20.60
C LYS A 786 -28.72 58.45 -19.67
N GLU A 787 -27.42 58.69 -19.67
CA GLU A 787 -26.47 58.10 -18.73
C GLU A 787 -25.99 59.20 -17.76
N ILE A 788 -25.98 58.90 -16.47
CA ILE A 788 -25.58 59.85 -15.41
C ILE A 788 -24.68 59.14 -14.38
N ASP A 789 -23.81 59.90 -13.71
CA ASP A 789 -23.07 59.35 -12.57
C ASP A 789 -23.99 59.18 -11.34
N PRO A 790 -23.68 58.23 -10.45
CA PRO A 790 -24.40 58.07 -9.18
C PRO A 790 -24.45 59.39 -8.38
N GLY A 791 -25.65 59.83 -7.98
CA GLY A 791 -25.90 61.09 -7.28
C GLY A 791 -26.09 62.34 -8.18
N ASN A 792 -25.96 62.21 -9.50
CA ASN A 792 -26.33 63.27 -10.45
C ASN A 792 -27.79 63.11 -10.93
N THR A 793 -28.32 64.14 -11.60
CA THR A 793 -29.71 64.15 -12.09
C THR A 793 -29.77 64.14 -13.62
N ALA A 794 -30.60 63.28 -14.20
CA ALA A 794 -30.96 63.32 -15.62
C ALA A 794 -32.20 64.19 -15.83
N THR A 795 -32.24 65.01 -16.88
CA THR A 795 -33.39 65.86 -17.20
C THR A 795 -33.82 65.68 -18.64
N TYR A 796 -35.08 65.32 -18.87
CA TYR A 796 -35.68 65.05 -20.17
C TYR A 796 -36.66 66.17 -20.57
N GLU A 797 -36.54 66.64 -21.80
CA GLU A 797 -37.44 67.63 -22.39
C GLU A 797 -38.54 66.94 -23.18
N ILE A 798 -39.78 67.00 -22.69
CA ILE A 798 -40.93 66.36 -23.33
C ILE A 798 -41.84 67.43 -23.92
N SER A 799 -41.97 67.43 -25.24
CA SER A 799 -42.89 68.28 -25.97
C SER A 799 -44.26 67.63 -26.10
N LEU A 800 -45.27 68.26 -25.52
CA LEU A 800 -46.68 67.85 -25.62
C LEU A 800 -47.37 68.69 -26.68
N LYS A 801 -47.93 68.06 -27.72
CA LYS A 801 -48.64 68.76 -28.79
C LYS A 801 -50.11 68.38 -28.80
N ASN A 802 -50.99 69.37 -28.68
CA ASN A 802 -52.43 69.15 -28.78
C ASN A 802 -52.83 68.98 -30.25
N ILE A 803 -53.06 67.75 -30.68
CA ILE A 803 -53.48 67.44 -32.06
C ILE A 803 -54.96 67.68 -32.34
N ARG A 804 -55.76 68.07 -31.34
CA ARG A 804 -57.19 68.37 -31.52
C ARG A 804 -57.41 69.83 -31.91
N ASN A 805 -58.58 70.09 -32.48
CA ASN A 805 -59.04 71.42 -32.87
C ASN A 805 -59.67 72.21 -31.70
N LYS A 806 -59.49 71.77 -30.45
CA LYS A 806 -60.02 72.39 -29.22
C LYS A 806 -58.94 72.43 -28.16
N THR A 807 -58.96 73.45 -27.29
CA THR A 807 -58.07 73.55 -26.13
C THR A 807 -58.31 72.36 -25.20
N ASN A 808 -57.24 71.69 -24.78
CA ASN A 808 -57.28 70.58 -23.84
C ASN A 808 -56.31 70.83 -22.68
N SER A 809 -56.68 70.32 -21.50
CA SER A 809 -55.81 70.25 -20.33
C SER A 809 -55.33 68.82 -20.15
N TYR A 810 -54.05 68.68 -19.88
CA TYR A 810 -53.38 67.40 -19.69
C TYR A 810 -52.80 67.31 -18.28
N GLN A 811 -52.97 66.16 -17.65
CA GLN A 811 -52.31 65.78 -16.41
C GLN A 811 -51.16 64.82 -16.76
N ILE A 812 -49.99 65.06 -16.18
CA ILE A 812 -48.78 64.30 -16.44
C ILE A 812 -48.28 63.69 -15.15
N TYR A 813 -47.99 62.39 -15.21
CA TYR A 813 -47.41 61.63 -14.11
C TYR A 813 -46.52 60.52 -14.66
N SER A 814 -45.75 59.89 -13.79
CA SER A 814 -44.97 58.69 -14.14
C SER A 814 -45.64 57.44 -13.56
N ASP A 815 -45.40 56.29 -14.18
CA ASP A 815 -45.74 54.96 -13.65
C ASP A 815 -44.90 54.57 -12.42
N LEU A 816 -43.73 55.19 -12.21
CA LEU A 816 -42.99 55.10 -10.97
C LEU A 816 -43.55 56.06 -9.91
N ALA A 817 -43.89 55.52 -8.74
CA ALA A 817 -44.26 56.32 -7.59
C ALA A 817 -43.08 57.20 -7.16
N ALA A 818 -43.34 58.44 -6.75
CA ALA A 818 -42.33 59.43 -6.34
C ALA A 818 -41.41 59.00 -5.16
N LYS A 819 -41.62 57.81 -4.57
CA LYS A 819 -40.84 57.22 -3.47
C LYS A 819 -40.70 55.69 -3.59
N SER A 820 -40.54 55.14 -4.79
CA SER A 820 -40.03 53.77 -4.94
C SER A 820 -38.50 53.81 -5.02
N SER A 821 -37.82 53.31 -3.98
CA SER A 821 -36.35 53.17 -3.94
C SER A 821 -35.81 52.51 -5.22
N PRO A 822 -34.60 52.86 -5.73
CA PRO A 822 -33.69 53.99 -5.49
C PRO A 822 -33.76 55.12 -6.56
N TRP A 823 -34.86 55.22 -7.33
CA TRP A 823 -35.05 56.17 -8.43
C TRP A 823 -36.19 57.15 -8.16
N ASN A 824 -35.88 58.45 -8.09
CA ASN A 824 -36.85 59.52 -7.83
C ASN A 824 -37.14 60.31 -9.11
N ILE A 825 -38.41 60.41 -9.49
CA ILE A 825 -38.85 61.12 -10.70
C ILE A 825 -39.71 62.31 -10.30
N SER A 826 -39.39 63.48 -10.83
CA SER A 826 -40.16 64.71 -10.66
C SER A 826 -40.54 65.30 -12.03
N ILE A 827 -41.77 65.80 -12.14
CA ILE A 827 -42.32 66.33 -13.39
C ILE A 827 -42.79 67.75 -13.14
N SER A 828 -42.37 68.69 -13.99
CA SER A 828 -42.75 70.11 -13.86
C SER A 828 -42.97 70.78 -15.23
N PRO A 829 -44.15 71.37 -15.48
CA PRO A 829 -45.39 71.26 -14.69
C PRO A 829 -46.06 69.89 -14.84
N ASP A 830 -46.76 69.43 -13.79
CA ASP A 830 -47.55 68.19 -13.76
C ASP A 830 -48.95 68.32 -14.39
N THR A 831 -49.36 69.55 -14.70
CA THR A 831 -50.60 69.88 -15.40
C THR A 831 -50.37 71.01 -16.39
N VAL A 832 -50.91 70.87 -17.61
CA VAL A 832 -50.71 71.87 -18.67
C VAL A 832 -51.93 71.99 -19.58
N THR A 833 -52.36 73.24 -19.83
CA THR A 833 -53.39 73.56 -20.82
C THR A 833 -52.73 74.02 -22.11
N ILE A 834 -53.08 73.36 -23.23
CA ILE A 834 -52.48 73.62 -24.54
C ILE A 834 -53.59 73.96 -25.55
N PRO A 835 -53.55 75.14 -26.20
CA PRO A 835 -54.49 75.52 -27.25
C PRO A 835 -54.48 74.56 -28.47
N PRO A 836 -55.47 74.64 -29.37
CA PRO A 836 -55.56 73.78 -30.54
C PRO A 836 -54.28 73.82 -31.39
N LYS A 837 -53.77 72.65 -31.78
CA LYS A 837 -52.60 72.49 -32.68
C LYS A 837 -51.28 73.09 -32.17
N GLN A 838 -51.23 73.60 -30.94
CA GLN A 838 -50.02 74.13 -30.32
C GLN A 838 -49.27 73.06 -29.52
N GLN A 839 -48.03 73.37 -29.14
CA GLN A 839 -47.17 72.50 -28.33
C GLN A 839 -46.62 73.24 -27.11
N ARG A 840 -46.31 72.51 -26.05
CA ARG A 840 -45.65 73.02 -24.85
C ARG A 840 -44.69 71.97 -24.30
N THR A 841 -43.51 72.41 -23.89
CA THR A 841 -42.48 71.55 -23.30
C THR A 841 -42.68 71.47 -21.79
N ILE A 842 -42.52 70.27 -21.24
CA ILE A 842 -42.42 69.98 -19.81
C ILE A 842 -41.07 69.33 -19.53
N MET A 843 -40.61 69.44 -18.28
CA MET A 843 -39.35 68.85 -17.84
C MET A 843 -39.64 67.65 -16.94
N VAL A 844 -38.95 66.55 -17.20
CA VAL A 844 -38.94 65.36 -16.33
C VAL A 844 -37.54 65.16 -15.81
N THR A 845 -37.36 65.23 -14.49
CA THR A 845 -36.07 65.09 -13.83
C THR A 845 -36.02 63.79 -13.03
N VAL A 846 -34.97 63.01 -13.25
CA VAL A 846 -34.69 61.75 -12.57
C VAL A 846 -33.45 61.91 -11.71
N GLU A 847 -33.54 61.48 -10.46
CA GLU A 847 -32.47 61.50 -9.47
C GLU A 847 -32.35 60.11 -8.84
N THR A 848 -31.13 59.69 -8.51
CA THR A 848 -30.87 58.39 -7.85
C THR A 848 -30.47 58.59 -6.40
N THR A 849 -30.82 57.63 -5.54
CA THR A 849 -30.39 57.61 -4.13
C THR A 849 -29.03 56.89 -3.99
N ASP A 850 -28.28 57.18 -2.93
CA ASP A 850 -26.96 56.57 -2.64
C ASP A 850 -26.95 55.03 -2.47
N GLU A 851 -28.13 54.39 -2.41
CA GLU A 851 -28.29 52.94 -2.23
C GLU A 851 -28.20 52.14 -3.54
N ILE A 852 -28.20 52.82 -4.69
CA ILE A 852 -28.24 52.19 -6.01
C ILE A 852 -26.88 51.57 -6.41
N ASN A 853 -26.93 50.41 -7.06
CA ASN A 853 -25.72 49.75 -7.53
C ASN A 853 -25.14 50.45 -8.77
N PRO A 854 -23.81 50.57 -8.90
CA PRO A 854 -23.21 51.11 -10.12
C PRO A 854 -23.57 50.26 -11.34
N GLY A 855 -23.83 50.90 -12.48
CA GLY A 855 -24.27 50.21 -13.71
C GLY A 855 -25.76 49.87 -13.77
N ASP A 856 -26.54 50.21 -12.73
CA ASP A 856 -27.99 49.98 -12.73
C ASP A 856 -28.70 50.89 -13.75
N TRP A 857 -29.82 50.41 -14.29
CA TRP A 857 -30.60 51.14 -15.29
C TRP A 857 -32.10 50.96 -15.06
N LYS A 858 -32.88 51.97 -15.47
CA LYS A 858 -34.33 51.93 -15.33
C LYS A 858 -35.05 52.55 -16.53
N GLU A 859 -36.05 51.82 -17.01
CA GLU A 859 -37.09 52.35 -17.89
C GLU A 859 -38.29 52.82 -17.06
N PHE A 860 -38.84 53.98 -17.41
CA PHE A 860 -40.04 54.53 -16.81
C PHE A 860 -40.89 55.24 -17.88
N HIS A 861 -42.20 55.23 -17.69
CA HIS A 861 -43.15 55.83 -18.61
C HIS A 861 -43.62 57.18 -18.09
N VAL A 862 -43.56 58.20 -18.94
CA VAL A 862 -44.25 59.47 -18.70
C VAL A 862 -45.62 59.37 -19.35
N ILE A 863 -46.65 59.37 -18.51
CA ILE A 863 -48.05 59.19 -18.88
C ILE A 863 -48.73 60.56 -18.91
N VAL A 864 -49.39 60.85 -20.03
CA VAL A 864 -50.12 62.08 -20.27
C VAL A 864 -51.59 61.75 -20.46
N GLU A 865 -52.40 62.16 -19.49
CA GLU A 865 -53.83 61.93 -19.44
C GLU A 865 -54.59 63.21 -19.77
N THR A 866 -55.54 63.13 -20.72
CA THR A 866 -56.37 64.29 -21.05
C THR A 866 -57.49 64.43 -20.02
N GLN A 867 -57.55 65.55 -19.29
CA GLN A 867 -58.53 65.73 -18.22
C GLN A 867 -59.98 65.60 -18.75
N GLY A 868 -60.78 64.76 -18.08
CA GLY A 868 -62.16 64.46 -18.47
C GLY A 868 -62.30 63.43 -19.60
N LYS A 869 -61.21 62.73 -19.99
CA LYS A 869 -61.21 61.62 -20.96
C LYS A 869 -60.38 60.46 -20.42
N SER A 870 -60.81 59.22 -20.67
CA SER A 870 -60.09 58.00 -20.24
C SER A 870 -58.87 57.65 -21.12
N LYS A 871 -58.48 58.52 -22.05
CA LYS A 871 -57.38 58.26 -23.00
C LYS A 871 -56.06 58.81 -22.47
N LYS A 872 -55.05 57.93 -22.43
CA LYS A 872 -53.68 58.20 -22.00
C LYS A 872 -52.73 57.95 -23.16
N GLU A 873 -51.72 58.80 -23.28
CA GLU A 873 -50.55 58.54 -24.14
C GLU A 873 -49.34 58.42 -23.23
N GLN A 874 -48.41 57.54 -23.57
CA GLN A 874 -47.21 57.31 -22.76
C GLN A 874 -45.97 57.32 -23.64
N ILE A 875 -44.86 57.81 -23.08
CA ILE A 875 -43.55 57.71 -23.69
C ILE A 875 -42.58 57.05 -22.71
N PRO A 876 -41.90 55.95 -23.11
CA PRO A 876 -40.84 55.38 -22.28
C PRO A 876 -39.56 56.21 -22.35
N LEU A 877 -38.94 56.42 -21.20
CA LEU A 877 -37.65 57.07 -21.00
C LEU A 877 -36.71 56.12 -20.25
N PHE A 878 -35.44 56.14 -20.61
CA PHE A 878 -34.41 55.26 -20.08
C PHE A 878 -33.31 56.07 -19.40
N CYS A 879 -32.96 55.70 -18.17
CA CYS A 879 -31.83 56.27 -17.45
C CYS A 879 -30.90 55.15 -16.99
N SER A 880 -29.58 55.29 -17.23
CA SER A 880 -28.56 54.36 -16.75
C SER A 880 -27.52 55.07 -15.89
N LEU A 881 -26.90 54.33 -14.97
CA LEU A 881 -25.79 54.80 -14.16
C LEU A 881 -24.44 54.37 -14.73
N THR A 882 -23.45 55.26 -14.67
CA THR A 882 -22.05 54.87 -14.90
C THR A 882 -21.57 53.94 -13.76
N ASN A 883 -20.53 53.12 -14.02
CA ASN A 883 -19.99 52.18 -13.04
C ASN A 883 -19.29 52.83 -11.83
N GLY A 884 -19.12 54.16 -11.83
CA GLY A 884 -18.46 54.90 -10.74
C GLY A 884 -17.01 54.45 -10.45
N SER A 885 -16.40 55.03 -9.41
CA SER A 885 -15.09 54.58 -8.90
C SER A 885 -15.04 54.63 -7.38
N THR A 886 -14.38 53.67 -6.74
CA THR A 886 -14.04 53.70 -5.31
C THR A 886 -12.61 54.19 -5.13
N SER A 887 -12.37 55.08 -4.16
CA SER A 887 -11.02 55.59 -3.90
C SER A 887 -10.83 55.87 -2.42
N LEU A 888 -10.14 54.97 -1.71
CA LEU A 888 -9.95 55.07 -0.27
C LEU A 888 -8.61 55.73 0.08
N SER A 889 -8.60 56.57 1.11
CA SER A 889 -7.38 57.23 1.59
C SER A 889 -7.36 57.33 3.11
N ILE A 890 -6.23 56.98 3.71
CA ILE A 890 -5.99 57.10 5.16
C ILE A 890 -5.54 58.52 5.48
N LYS A 891 -6.08 59.10 6.54
CA LYS A 891 -5.66 60.37 7.14
C LYS A 891 -5.60 60.26 8.66
N ASP A 892 -4.90 61.20 9.28
CA ASP A 892 -4.94 61.46 10.72
C ASP A 892 -4.59 60.23 11.59
N VAL A 893 -3.51 59.51 11.25
CA VAL A 893 -3.04 58.35 12.02
C VAL A 893 -2.40 58.82 13.34
N PHE A 894 -2.86 58.29 14.47
CA PHE A 894 -2.31 58.55 15.80
C PHE A 894 -2.34 57.30 16.69
N HIS A 895 -1.51 57.29 17.74
CA HIS A 895 -1.41 56.18 18.69
C HIS A 895 -1.52 56.65 20.15
N TRP A 896 -2.20 55.88 21.00
CA TRP A 896 -2.33 56.15 22.43
C TRP A 896 -2.10 54.90 23.30
N PRO A 897 -1.28 54.97 24.36
CA PRO A 897 -0.46 56.11 24.75
C PRO A 897 0.68 56.36 23.75
N LYS A 898 1.21 57.59 23.72
CA LYS A 898 2.29 57.98 22.77
C LYS A 898 3.65 57.37 23.12
N SER A 899 3.84 57.05 24.40
CA SER A 899 4.98 56.30 24.92
C SER A 899 4.43 55.13 25.72
N PHE A 900 4.96 53.94 25.46
CA PHE A 900 4.46 52.70 26.01
C PHE A 900 5.62 51.76 26.33
N SER A 901 5.43 50.92 27.34
CA SER A 901 6.38 49.88 27.73
C SER A 901 6.08 48.57 26.98
N LYS A 902 7.04 47.65 27.01
CA LYS A 902 6.82 46.29 26.50
C LYS A 902 5.58 45.69 27.18
N ASP A 903 4.76 45.00 26.39
CA ASP A 903 3.54 44.31 26.81
C ASP A 903 2.38 45.25 27.20
N GLU A 904 2.53 46.58 26.99
CA GLU A 904 1.46 47.56 27.19
C GLU A 904 0.50 47.63 25.98
N LYS A 905 -0.79 47.85 26.26
CA LYS A 905 -1.82 47.99 25.22
C LYS A 905 -1.79 49.38 24.60
N VAL A 906 -1.54 49.44 23.30
CA VAL A 906 -1.52 50.66 22.48
C VAL A 906 -2.71 50.62 21.52
N SER A 907 -3.39 51.74 21.32
CA SER A 907 -4.45 51.86 20.33
C SER A 907 -4.01 52.77 19.19
N THR A 908 -4.14 52.29 17.95
CA THR A 908 -3.90 53.07 16.74
C THR A 908 -5.24 53.52 16.17
N SER A 909 -5.39 54.82 15.99
CA SER A 909 -6.60 55.43 15.43
C SER A 909 -6.28 56.18 14.14
N PHE A 910 -7.15 56.10 13.14
CA PHE A 910 -7.00 56.80 11.88
C PHE A 910 -8.34 56.96 11.17
N ARG A 911 -8.41 57.92 10.24
CA ARG A 911 -9.59 58.20 9.43
C ARG A 911 -9.44 57.60 8.04
N LEU A 912 -10.33 56.70 7.66
CA LEU A 912 -10.43 56.17 6.31
C LEU A 912 -11.49 56.94 5.53
N LYS A 913 -11.07 57.70 4.50
CA LYS A 913 -11.98 58.53 3.69
C LYS A 913 -12.16 57.96 2.28
N ASN A 914 -13.41 57.82 1.85
CA ASN A 914 -13.76 57.51 0.47
C ASN A 914 -13.86 58.81 -0.35
N LYS A 915 -13.00 58.94 -1.35
CA LYS A 915 -12.98 60.02 -2.35
C LYS A 915 -13.57 59.59 -3.69
N GLY A 916 -14.02 58.35 -3.80
CA GLY A 916 -14.68 57.81 -4.98
C GLY A 916 -16.09 58.37 -5.17
N SER A 917 -16.64 58.20 -6.38
CA SER A 917 -18.00 58.60 -6.75
C SER A 917 -19.07 57.59 -6.33
N VAL A 918 -18.69 56.43 -5.80
CA VAL A 918 -19.61 55.40 -5.30
C VAL A 918 -19.22 54.90 -3.90
N GLN A 919 -20.20 54.33 -3.20
CA GLN A 919 -20.01 53.71 -1.89
C GLN A 919 -19.00 52.56 -1.98
N ALA A 920 -18.00 52.56 -1.09
CA ALA A 920 -17.05 51.45 -0.97
C ALA A 920 -17.61 50.44 0.04
N ARG A 921 -17.79 49.19 -0.37
CA ARG A 921 -18.40 48.10 0.40
C ARG A 921 -17.37 46.98 0.64
N HIS A 922 -17.58 46.17 1.67
CA HIS A 922 -16.72 45.05 2.05
C HIS A 922 -15.26 45.42 2.33
N ILE A 923 -15.03 46.66 2.76
CA ILE A 923 -13.66 47.13 3.03
C ILE A 923 -13.15 46.42 4.28
N ALA A 924 -11.98 45.82 4.17
CA ALA A 924 -11.26 45.28 5.31
C ALA A 924 -10.03 46.13 5.61
N VAL A 925 -9.84 46.48 6.88
CA VAL A 925 -8.66 47.21 7.33
C VAL A 925 -7.91 46.39 8.36
N LYS A 926 -6.67 46.07 8.02
CA LYS A 926 -5.79 45.22 8.83
C LYS A 926 -4.62 46.03 9.37
N LEU A 927 -4.37 45.90 10.66
CA LEU A 927 -3.24 46.49 11.34
C LEU A 927 -2.14 45.45 11.52
N PHE A 928 -0.97 45.73 10.97
CA PHE A 928 0.23 44.95 11.13
C PHE A 928 1.22 45.69 12.03
N ILE A 929 1.83 44.95 12.97
CA ILE A 929 2.97 45.40 13.76
C ILE A 929 4.12 44.42 13.51
N ASN A 930 5.28 44.92 13.10
CA ASN A 930 6.45 44.13 12.74
C ASN A 930 6.11 43.02 11.71
N ASN A 931 5.35 43.38 10.67
CA ASN A 931 4.85 42.49 9.61
C ASN A 931 3.91 41.36 10.08
N LYS A 932 3.46 41.34 11.34
CA LYS A 932 2.44 40.41 11.83
C LYS A 932 1.10 41.10 11.99
N GLU A 933 0.04 40.50 11.47
CA GLU A 933 -1.33 41.00 11.67
C GLU A 933 -1.65 40.95 13.16
N LYS A 934 -2.04 42.09 13.75
CA LYS A 934 -2.37 42.20 15.17
C LYS A 934 -3.86 42.44 15.40
N ASN A 935 -4.51 43.12 14.45
CA ASN A 935 -5.92 43.41 14.56
C ASN A 935 -6.52 43.71 13.18
N LYS A 936 -7.84 43.58 13.07
CA LYS A 936 -8.56 43.86 11.84
C LYS A 936 -9.97 44.37 12.12
N VAL A 937 -10.52 45.12 11.19
CA VAL A 937 -11.93 45.45 11.10
C VAL A 937 -12.38 45.13 9.68
N GLU A 938 -13.49 44.41 9.55
CA GLU A 938 -13.99 43.90 8.27
C GLU A 938 -15.41 44.40 8.02
N GLU A 939 -15.88 44.24 6.78
CA GLU A 939 -17.22 44.63 6.33
C GLU A 939 -17.55 46.11 6.51
N LEU A 940 -16.54 46.98 6.43
CA LEU A 940 -16.79 48.42 6.47
C LEU A 940 -17.46 48.88 5.18
N ILE A 941 -18.49 49.71 5.36
CA ILE A 941 -19.20 50.38 4.27
C ILE A 941 -18.99 51.89 4.45
N ILE A 942 -18.33 52.53 3.48
CA ILE A 942 -18.06 53.97 3.50
C ILE A 942 -18.75 54.63 2.30
N PRO A 943 -19.81 55.45 2.52
CA PRO A 943 -20.49 56.21 1.46
C PRO A 943 -19.54 57.05 0.61
N ALA A 944 -19.93 57.39 -0.61
CA ALA A 944 -19.18 58.31 -1.47
C ALA A 944 -18.94 59.65 -0.75
N GLY A 945 -17.69 60.13 -0.74
CA GLY A 945 -17.30 61.34 0.01
C GLY A 945 -17.24 61.19 1.54
N GLY A 946 -17.76 60.09 2.10
CA GLY A 946 -17.82 59.77 3.52
C GLY A 946 -16.49 59.32 4.13
N HIS A 947 -16.47 59.12 5.44
CA HIS A 947 -15.31 58.61 6.16
C HIS A 947 -15.70 57.70 7.33
N ALA A 948 -14.79 56.82 7.73
CA ALA A 948 -14.86 56.02 8.94
C ALA A 948 -13.67 56.34 9.84
N ASP A 949 -13.94 56.57 11.13
CA ASP A 949 -12.90 56.72 12.15
C ASP A 949 -12.65 55.36 12.80
N ILE A 950 -11.48 54.77 12.57
CA ILE A 950 -11.13 53.40 12.94
C ILE A 950 -10.13 53.45 14.08
N THR A 951 -10.34 52.67 15.13
CA THR A 951 -9.40 52.50 16.26
C THR A 951 -9.13 51.02 16.51
N LEU A 952 -7.87 50.60 16.37
CA LEU A 952 -7.44 49.22 16.51
C LEU A 952 -6.40 49.08 17.63
N PRO A 953 -6.69 48.33 18.71
CA PRO A 953 -5.73 48.04 19.77
C PRO A 953 -4.72 46.96 19.37
N TRP A 954 -3.50 47.06 19.90
CA TRP A 954 -2.40 46.10 19.77
C TRP A 954 -1.52 46.13 21.04
N ILE A 955 -0.65 45.13 21.20
CA ILE A 955 0.26 45.03 22.35
C ILE A 955 1.69 45.36 21.92
N ALA A 956 2.35 46.25 22.65
CA ALA A 956 3.68 46.72 22.32
C ALA A 956 4.76 45.64 22.50
N GLU A 957 5.55 45.39 21.46
CA GLU A 957 6.67 44.46 21.52
C GLU A 957 7.96 45.18 21.97
N LYS A 958 8.93 44.41 22.45
CA LYS A 958 10.22 44.94 22.91
C LYS A 958 11.01 45.48 21.71
N GLY A 959 11.37 46.76 21.75
CA GLY A 959 12.15 47.41 20.69
C GLY A 959 11.30 48.29 19.77
N LYS A 960 11.76 48.50 18.53
CA LYS A 960 11.03 49.29 17.54
C LYS A 960 9.84 48.48 17.01
N ASN A 961 8.66 49.07 17.03
CA ASN A 961 7.44 48.49 16.47
C ASN A 961 7.14 49.19 15.14
N ASP A 962 7.27 48.49 14.01
CA ASP A 962 6.94 49.01 12.67
C ASP A 962 5.47 48.77 12.36
N LEU A 963 4.75 49.82 11.96
CA LEU A 963 3.29 49.80 11.83
C LEU A 963 2.89 49.95 10.38
N ARG A 964 2.09 49.01 9.89
CA ARG A 964 1.50 49.04 8.55
C ARG A 964 0.00 48.85 8.63
N ILE A 965 -0.75 49.77 8.02
CA ILE A 965 -2.20 49.63 7.84
C ILE A 965 -2.44 49.23 6.39
N LEU A 966 -3.10 48.10 6.19
CA LEU A 966 -3.49 47.61 4.87
C LEU A 966 -5.00 47.73 4.72
N ILE A 967 -5.45 48.28 3.59
CA ILE A 967 -6.85 48.36 3.20
C ILE A 967 -7.05 47.41 2.04
N LEU A 968 -8.05 46.54 2.15
CA LEU A 968 -8.45 45.56 1.15
C LEU A 968 -9.88 45.86 0.69
#